data_AF-A0A937T2B1-F1
#
_entry.id   AF-A0A937T2B1-F1
#
_cell.length_a   1.000
_cell.length_b   1.000
_cell.length_c   1.000
_cell.angle_alpha   90.00
_cell.angle_beta   90.00
_cell.angle_gamma   90.00
#
_symmetry.space_group_name_H-M   'P 1'
#
loop_
_entity.id
_entity.type
_entity.pdbx_description
1 polymer ?
#
loop_
_entity_poly.entity_id
_entity_poly.type
_entity_poly.pdbx_seq_one_letter_code
_entity_poly.pdbx_strand_id
1 'polypeptide(L)'
;MNNGPTRTATVFAIAAAMLLLLFVGKGAAQTPAEKPKPAIELGAPFADNAILQHQMPVPVWGWSKPGSKVTVVFAGQTKSATADKKGKWMVELDPLEASSDGREFTVTSSSGESLACKGVLVGEVWFASGQSNMEWVAGKAMCRDLAGTLQRSKEEHPVREYAADIGSAIFPCTRATSADGWKSSKQAGSFSALSLAFAWTLYEELKVPIGILRSSHGATPIETWAAYEGFAPHPKLQDIALKMRQSDPRTPECKAAHEDFYNDLRNWQKDSEELIKRGGSALPRPTLPGIADEWKGPARMYNKKIAPLVPYAIRGAIWCQGTSNAGDGKIYADKMEALINGWRKNWGRPELRLYFTQMQCYGEPDPNNVGFADIREAQTLFFMRAKNVGMVPQHDLNSARPTGIHYFNKLDPGRRLARWALAHEYDKDIPYAGPIFKSYTVDGNKVRVQFEQRGAGGSLMVASKGMQADYQKDPSAYVEPARETPGEKLKHFRLAGKDKVWHPAEAVIDGDEVEVTSKAVPQPQGVQYAYSASPIGANLYNRAGLPAIPFAYFDGQQMFNEDDPEIVAAAQADAERKWGKKTYLLPATLFRDHAVIQRDLPVPVWGHGVPGTEMRVAFGDQKKQTTVDEFERWRVTLDPMPASSQGRDLEIHCSNGEARTIRDVLVGDVWIMTGSRQLSGELIRPKEGEAVSSRALPLVREFRIKTKARRFRTPRKLRMEIGGGKYVASWQPADFDEVGNPPSVVAYHFASRVQQPGVPVGIVTLGAENPPLTWVSYEGMRKSTGFEKERDDLNLAYPNTDVCKKAVVAYIETVKQYNRKVAALLEAGEEIPTELADQAPAFPEPYYNQWASRTETATHTYNFCISPLTPFVVRGVTWIPGKDNIGEDVSKYSPSLEVYAASLAETYGQEQVPFLYAQPAASLVEGIGTPQIDGALSIKFDQWPKSLEVIATQLGTGAAEKLK
;
A
#
# COMPACT_ATOMS: atom_id res chain seq x y z
N MET A 1 48.23 -27.19 34.91
CA MET A 1 47.37 -27.36 33.72
C MET A 1 46.65 -26.04 33.51
N ASN A 2 47.37 -25.03 33.02
CA ASN A 2 47.54 -24.57 31.62
C ASN A 2 46.28 -23.83 31.12
N ASN A 3 46.16 -22.49 31.28
CA ASN A 3 46.92 -21.35 30.70
C ASN A 3 46.61 -21.08 29.21
N GLY A 4 46.18 -19.84 28.90
CA GLY A 4 46.19 -19.24 27.55
C GLY A 4 47.62 -18.94 27.04
N PRO A 5 47.90 -17.86 26.28
CA PRO A 5 47.02 -16.78 25.80
C PRO A 5 47.39 -16.15 24.40
N THR A 6 46.67 -15.07 24.04
CA THR A 6 47.12 -13.79 23.39
C THR A 6 47.67 -13.71 21.95
N ARG A 7 47.08 -12.80 21.13
CA ARG A 7 47.54 -11.40 20.85
C ARG A 7 46.54 -10.70 19.87
N THR A 8 45.70 -9.76 20.33
CA THR A 8 45.81 -8.26 20.27
C THR A 8 46.00 -7.69 18.86
N ALA A 9 45.05 -6.95 18.26
CA ALA A 9 44.55 -5.60 18.55
C ALA A 9 45.53 -4.46 18.21
N THR A 10 44.99 -3.36 17.65
CA THR A 10 45.59 -2.07 17.23
C THR A 10 46.09 -2.08 15.78
N VAL A 11 45.57 -1.29 14.82
CA VAL A 11 45.49 0.18 14.81
C VAL A 11 44.19 0.67 14.13
N PHE A 12 43.22 1.11 14.94
CA PHE A 12 42.16 2.06 14.57
C PHE A 12 42.40 3.30 15.45
N ALA A 13 43.43 4.07 15.12
CA ALA A 13 43.72 5.37 15.69
C ALA A 13 44.77 6.04 14.78
N ILE A 14 44.30 6.93 13.90
CA ILE A 14 44.93 8.13 13.30
C ILE A 14 44.06 8.47 12.08
N ALA A 15 42.91 9.09 12.32
CA ALA A 15 42.13 9.80 11.28
C ALA A 15 41.12 10.80 11.90
N ALA A 16 41.37 11.28 13.13
CA ALA A 16 40.45 12.15 13.85
C ALA A 16 41.13 13.36 14.52
N ALA A 17 42.32 13.76 14.04
CA ALA A 17 43.08 14.88 14.63
C ALA A 17 43.68 15.88 13.60
N MET A 18 43.08 15.99 12.41
CA MET A 18 43.41 17.06 11.44
C MET A 18 42.15 17.54 10.70
N LEU A 19 41.07 17.83 11.43
CA LEU A 19 39.88 18.43 10.81
C LEU A 19 39.19 19.45 11.73
N LEU A 20 39.97 20.30 12.41
CA LEU A 20 39.43 21.51 13.05
C LEU A 20 40.54 22.53 13.31
N LEU A 21 41.13 23.04 12.22
CA LEU A 21 41.76 24.35 12.15
C LEU A 21 42.05 24.63 10.67
N LEU A 22 41.11 25.31 10.02
CA LEU A 22 41.28 26.25 8.91
C LEU A 22 39.90 26.54 8.27
N PHE A 23 39.00 27.15 9.05
CA PHE A 23 37.93 27.99 8.51
C PHE A 23 38.34 29.45 8.68
N VAL A 24 39.26 29.92 7.85
CA VAL A 24 39.33 31.34 7.47
C VAL A 24 39.83 31.40 6.03
N GLY A 25 38.94 31.81 5.10
CA GLY A 25 39.35 32.39 3.82
C GLY A 25 38.98 31.61 2.54
N LYS A 26 37.84 31.98 1.97
CA LYS A 26 37.57 32.19 0.52
C LYS A 26 38.09 31.15 -0.49
N GLY A 27 37.14 30.45 -1.09
CA GLY A 27 37.27 29.87 -2.43
C GLY A 27 36.07 28.98 -2.75
N ALA A 28 35.20 29.41 -3.66
CA ALA A 28 34.09 28.59 -4.16
C ALA A 28 34.65 27.30 -4.77
N ALA A 29 34.57 26.19 -4.04
CA ALA A 29 34.86 24.87 -4.59
C ALA A 29 33.71 24.49 -5.52
N GLN A 30 33.98 24.58 -6.82
CA GLN A 30 33.09 24.08 -7.87
C GLN A 30 32.79 22.60 -7.57
N THR A 31 31.50 22.28 -7.43
CA THR A 31 30.98 20.92 -7.58
C THR A 31 31.63 20.27 -8.80
N PRO A 32 32.10 19.01 -8.73
CA PRO A 32 32.67 18.34 -9.90
C PRO A 32 31.65 18.40 -11.02
N ALA A 33 32.03 19.06 -12.13
CA ALA A 33 31.16 19.25 -13.27
C ALA A 33 30.62 17.89 -13.72
N GLU A 34 29.30 17.75 -13.66
CA GLU A 34 28.57 16.63 -14.22
C GLU A 34 29.06 16.45 -15.66
N LYS A 35 29.54 15.25 -16.02
CA LYS A 35 29.92 14.97 -17.41
C LYS A 35 28.72 15.37 -18.29
N PRO A 36 28.88 16.25 -19.28
CA PRO A 36 27.75 16.71 -20.08
C PRO A 36 27.05 15.49 -20.68
N LYS A 37 25.74 15.37 -20.43
CA LYS A 37 24.90 14.34 -21.08
C LYS A 37 25.17 14.39 -22.58
N PRO A 38 25.31 13.24 -23.27
CA PRO A 38 25.49 13.24 -24.71
C PRO A 38 24.33 14.01 -25.36
N ALA A 39 24.65 14.88 -26.32
CA ALA A 39 23.66 15.71 -27.01
C ALA A 39 22.75 14.91 -27.97
N ILE A 40 23.01 13.61 -28.13
CA ILE A 40 22.14 12.63 -28.79
C ILE A 40 21.67 11.60 -27.75
N GLU A 41 20.39 11.26 -27.78
CA GLU A 41 19.69 10.33 -26.88
C GLU A 41 18.80 9.39 -27.73
N LEU A 42 18.65 8.14 -27.30
CA LEU A 42 17.72 7.18 -27.90
C LEU A 42 16.52 6.97 -26.98
N GLY A 43 15.38 6.60 -27.55
CA GLY A 43 14.28 6.04 -26.77
C GLY A 43 14.78 4.89 -25.89
N ALA A 44 14.34 4.85 -24.62
CA ALA A 44 14.82 3.92 -23.61
C ALA A 44 14.85 2.42 -23.99
N PRO A 45 13.93 1.86 -24.81
CA PRO A 45 14.03 0.46 -25.21
C PRO A 45 15.14 0.17 -26.24
N PHE A 46 15.75 1.18 -26.87
CA PHE A 46 16.94 1.01 -27.71
C PHE A 46 18.19 1.06 -26.85
N ALA A 47 18.52 -0.08 -26.26
CA ALA A 47 19.67 -0.28 -25.38
C ALA A 47 20.42 -1.55 -25.76
N ASP A 48 21.54 -1.81 -25.08
CA ASP A 48 22.24 -3.09 -25.19
C ASP A 48 21.27 -4.26 -24.98
N ASN A 49 21.48 -5.32 -25.74
CA ASN A 49 20.66 -6.53 -25.74
C ASN A 49 19.19 -6.31 -26.17
N ALA A 50 18.83 -5.19 -26.80
CA ALA A 50 17.49 -5.04 -27.37
C ALA A 50 17.16 -6.14 -28.41
N ILE A 51 15.86 -6.39 -28.61
CA ILE A 51 15.35 -7.20 -29.71
C ILE A 51 14.43 -6.32 -30.55
N LEU A 52 14.79 -6.08 -31.80
CA LEU A 52 13.94 -5.35 -32.75
C LEU A 52 12.98 -6.32 -33.44
N GLN A 53 11.76 -5.85 -33.70
CA GLN A 53 10.73 -6.63 -34.36
C GLN A 53 11.06 -6.91 -35.83
N HIS A 54 10.87 -8.15 -36.27
CA HIS A 54 11.06 -8.58 -37.66
C HIS A 54 9.75 -8.52 -38.48
N GLN A 55 9.87 -8.60 -39.82
CA GLN A 55 8.74 -8.63 -40.78
C GLN A 55 7.77 -7.44 -40.76
N MET A 56 8.18 -6.31 -40.20
CA MET A 56 7.44 -5.05 -40.29
C MET A 56 8.38 -3.86 -40.15
N PRO A 57 7.97 -2.66 -40.59
CA PRO A 57 8.76 -1.46 -40.39
C PRO A 57 9.04 -1.22 -38.90
N VAL A 58 10.27 -0.83 -38.58
CA VAL A 58 10.71 -0.59 -37.21
C VAL A 58 10.99 0.90 -37.00
N PRO A 59 10.11 1.62 -36.28
CA PRO A 59 10.37 3.00 -35.94
C PRO A 59 11.46 3.05 -34.86
N VAL A 60 12.45 3.89 -35.10
CA VAL A 60 13.56 4.18 -34.20
C VAL A 60 13.56 5.67 -33.95
N TRP A 61 13.48 6.08 -32.69
CA TRP A 61 13.39 7.49 -32.32
C TRP A 61 14.36 7.85 -31.20
N GLY A 62 14.58 9.15 -31.08
CA GLY A 62 15.40 9.73 -30.05
C GLY A 62 15.35 11.24 -30.07
N TRP A 63 16.33 11.83 -29.40
CA TRP A 63 16.52 13.27 -29.33
C TRP A 63 17.94 13.63 -29.75
N SER A 64 18.10 14.78 -30.39
CA SER A 64 19.39 15.38 -30.69
C SER A 64 19.25 16.90 -30.74
N LYS A 65 20.36 17.62 -31.00
CA LYS A 65 20.31 19.07 -31.23
C LYS A 65 19.31 19.39 -32.37
N PRO A 66 18.39 20.35 -32.20
CA PRO A 66 17.47 20.77 -33.26
C PRO A 66 18.15 21.06 -34.59
N GLY A 67 17.61 20.52 -35.68
CA GLY A 67 18.14 20.66 -37.04
C GLY A 67 19.33 19.74 -37.36
N SER A 68 19.85 18.96 -36.41
CA SER A 68 20.92 18.00 -36.72
C SER A 68 20.38 16.83 -37.55
N LYS A 69 21.19 16.35 -38.50
CA LYS A 69 20.88 15.13 -39.26
C LYS A 69 21.37 13.94 -38.43
N VAL A 70 20.46 13.04 -38.10
CA VAL A 70 20.74 11.79 -37.39
C VAL A 70 20.72 10.63 -38.38
N THR A 71 21.72 9.76 -38.31
CA THR A 71 21.85 8.58 -39.16
C THR A 71 21.92 7.32 -38.29
N VAL A 72 21.02 6.38 -38.58
CA VAL A 72 20.94 5.07 -37.94
C VAL A 72 21.48 4.02 -38.90
N VAL A 73 22.40 3.18 -38.40
CA VAL A 73 22.97 2.06 -39.13
C VAL A 73 22.68 0.77 -38.37
N PHE A 74 21.99 -0.17 -39.00
CA PHE A 74 21.70 -1.48 -38.41
C PHE A 74 21.36 -2.51 -39.49
N ALA A 75 21.86 -3.74 -39.34
CA ALA A 75 21.52 -4.88 -40.21
C ALA A 75 21.66 -4.59 -41.73
N GLY A 76 22.69 -3.84 -42.12
CA GLY A 76 22.95 -3.46 -43.52
C GLY A 76 22.12 -2.27 -44.03
N GLN A 77 21.20 -1.74 -43.22
CA GLN A 77 20.45 -0.53 -43.54
C GLN A 77 21.13 0.72 -42.99
N THR A 78 21.04 1.81 -43.75
CA THR A 78 21.42 3.16 -43.33
C THR A 78 20.25 4.10 -43.60
N LYS A 79 19.62 4.62 -42.55
CA LYS A 79 18.49 5.56 -42.63
C LYS A 79 18.85 6.86 -41.91
N SER A 80 18.31 7.98 -42.36
CA SER A 80 18.54 9.27 -41.71
C SER A 80 17.26 10.08 -41.55
N ALA A 81 17.22 10.90 -40.51
CA ALA A 81 16.19 11.90 -40.28
C ALA A 81 16.82 13.19 -39.76
N THR A 82 16.08 14.30 -39.84
CA THR A 82 16.49 15.57 -39.22
C THR A 82 15.71 15.76 -37.94
N ALA A 83 16.41 16.09 -36.85
CA ALA A 83 15.77 16.46 -35.60
C ALA A 83 14.94 17.74 -35.77
N ASP A 84 13.70 17.68 -35.30
CA ASP A 84 12.76 18.80 -35.39
C ASP A 84 13.19 19.98 -34.50
N LYS A 85 12.36 21.03 -34.46
CA LYS A 85 12.63 22.22 -33.64
C LYS A 85 12.74 21.92 -32.14
N LYS A 86 12.22 20.78 -31.70
CA LYS A 86 12.21 20.29 -30.31
C LYS A 86 13.30 19.24 -30.08
N GLY A 87 14.11 18.97 -31.09
CA GLY A 87 15.20 17.99 -31.05
C GLY A 87 14.74 16.55 -31.25
N LYS A 88 13.46 16.27 -31.44
CA LYS A 88 12.97 14.90 -31.66
C LYS A 88 13.27 14.46 -33.09
N TRP A 89 13.74 13.23 -33.27
CA TRP A 89 13.92 12.62 -34.58
C TRP A 89 13.37 11.19 -34.56
N MET A 90 12.99 10.70 -35.74
CA MET A 90 12.58 9.32 -35.93
C MET A 90 12.97 8.87 -37.35
N VAL A 91 13.54 7.68 -37.45
CA VAL A 91 13.70 6.96 -38.72
C VAL A 91 12.84 5.71 -38.69
N GLU A 92 12.50 5.20 -39.86
CA GLU A 92 11.85 3.91 -40.01
C GLU A 92 12.81 2.97 -40.76
N LEU A 93 13.19 1.87 -40.10
CA LEU A 93 13.93 0.79 -40.76
C LEU A 93 12.93 -0.04 -41.57
N ASP A 94 13.35 -0.48 -42.76
CA ASP A 94 12.57 -1.41 -43.57
C ASP A 94 12.46 -2.76 -42.81
N PRO A 95 11.45 -3.60 -43.11
CA PRO A 95 11.28 -4.90 -42.49
C PRO A 95 12.60 -5.68 -42.38
N LEU A 96 12.92 -6.08 -41.15
CA LEU A 96 14.16 -6.79 -40.84
C LEU A 96 13.94 -8.31 -40.90
N GLU A 97 15.00 -9.04 -41.24
CA GLU A 97 15.06 -10.50 -41.17
C GLU A 97 15.46 -10.97 -39.77
N ALA A 98 14.80 -12.01 -39.26
CA ALA A 98 15.12 -12.58 -37.94
C ALA A 98 16.58 -13.05 -37.87
N SER A 99 17.24 -12.76 -36.73
CA SER A 99 18.66 -13.04 -36.53
C SER A 99 18.99 -13.17 -35.05
N SER A 100 19.54 -14.32 -34.68
CA SER A 100 20.12 -14.59 -33.35
C SER A 100 21.56 -14.08 -33.21
N ASP A 101 22.17 -13.60 -34.30
CA ASP A 101 23.48 -12.97 -34.26
C ASP A 101 23.36 -11.57 -33.68
N GLY A 102 24.02 -11.34 -32.54
CA GLY A 102 24.12 -10.03 -31.90
C GLY A 102 24.84 -9.03 -32.80
N ARG A 103 24.15 -7.95 -33.18
CA ARG A 103 24.69 -6.88 -34.04
C ARG A 103 24.85 -5.59 -33.25
N GLU A 104 25.77 -4.75 -33.72
CA GLU A 104 25.86 -3.37 -33.24
C GLU A 104 24.82 -2.52 -33.98
N PHE A 105 24.08 -1.73 -33.20
CA PHE A 105 23.11 -0.74 -33.66
C PHE A 105 23.71 0.64 -33.39
N THR A 106 24.00 1.42 -34.43
CA THR A 106 24.74 2.68 -34.31
C THR A 106 23.90 3.86 -34.73
N VAL A 107 23.99 4.95 -33.97
CA VAL A 107 23.31 6.21 -34.25
C VAL A 107 24.32 7.35 -34.18
N THR A 108 24.43 8.10 -35.27
CA THR A 108 25.37 9.22 -35.40
C THR A 108 24.63 10.51 -35.70
N SER A 109 25.05 11.63 -35.10
CA SER A 109 24.56 12.97 -35.42
C SER A 109 25.56 13.71 -36.30
N SER A 110 25.07 14.57 -37.19
CA SER A 110 25.91 15.49 -37.99
C SER A 110 26.71 16.50 -37.14
N SER A 111 26.41 16.60 -35.84
CA SER A 111 27.20 17.36 -34.86
C SER A 111 28.41 16.58 -34.31
N GLY A 112 28.61 15.33 -34.73
CA GLY A 112 29.81 14.53 -34.42
C GLY A 112 29.63 13.51 -33.29
N GLU A 113 28.47 13.48 -32.63
CA GLU A 113 28.19 12.49 -31.58
C GLU A 113 27.75 11.13 -32.15
N SER A 114 28.08 10.05 -31.44
CA SER A 114 27.69 8.69 -31.81
C SER A 114 27.28 7.90 -30.57
N LEU A 115 26.23 7.08 -30.71
CA LEU A 115 25.81 6.05 -29.75
C LEU A 115 25.85 4.69 -30.44
N ALA A 116 26.17 3.64 -29.68
CA ALA A 116 26.12 2.28 -30.15
C ALA A 116 25.47 1.39 -29.08
N CYS A 117 24.50 0.58 -29.48
CA CYS A 117 23.90 -0.47 -28.66
C CYS A 117 24.42 -1.82 -29.16
N LYS A 118 24.90 -2.66 -28.25
CA LYS A 118 25.55 -3.93 -28.55
C LYS A 118 24.61 -5.11 -28.32
N GLY A 119 24.88 -6.19 -29.06
CA GLY A 119 24.15 -7.45 -28.90
C GLY A 119 22.67 -7.35 -29.29
N VAL A 120 22.31 -6.40 -30.16
CA VAL A 120 20.93 -6.22 -30.61
C VAL A 120 20.55 -7.37 -31.55
N LEU A 121 19.41 -8.00 -31.29
CA LEU A 121 18.86 -9.11 -32.08
C LEU A 121 17.66 -8.65 -32.89
N VAL A 122 17.24 -9.49 -33.83
CA VAL A 122 16.01 -9.28 -34.61
C VAL A 122 15.11 -10.49 -34.47
N GLY A 123 13.86 -10.30 -34.07
CA GLY A 123 12.92 -11.39 -33.84
C GLY A 123 11.50 -10.91 -33.53
N GLU A 124 10.78 -11.62 -32.67
CA GLU A 124 9.42 -11.25 -32.26
C GLU A 124 9.45 -10.43 -30.97
N VAL A 125 8.71 -9.32 -30.96
CA VAL A 125 8.57 -8.44 -29.80
C VAL A 125 7.11 -8.39 -29.39
N TRP A 126 6.85 -8.74 -28.12
CA TRP A 126 5.51 -8.67 -27.54
C TRP A 126 5.45 -7.69 -26.40
N PHE A 127 4.32 -6.98 -26.29
CA PHE A 127 4.06 -6.11 -25.15
C PHE A 127 3.37 -6.88 -24.02
N ALA A 128 3.82 -6.76 -22.78
CA ALA A 128 3.23 -7.42 -21.63
C ALA A 128 2.82 -6.40 -20.57
N SER A 129 1.56 -6.44 -20.13
CA SER A 129 1.06 -5.47 -19.15
C SER A 129 0.00 -6.05 -18.20
N GLY A 130 -0.34 -5.28 -17.18
CA GLY A 130 -1.28 -5.65 -16.13
C GLY A 130 -0.73 -5.38 -14.73
N GLN A 131 -1.19 -6.18 -13.77
CA GLN A 131 -0.92 -5.95 -12.35
C GLN A 131 0.03 -7.01 -11.75
N SER A 132 -0.09 -7.25 -10.45
CA SER A 132 0.79 -8.09 -9.63
C SER A 132 1.04 -9.50 -10.15
N ASN A 133 0.06 -10.17 -10.78
CA ASN A 133 0.28 -11.49 -11.38
C ASN A 133 1.11 -11.42 -12.68
N MET A 134 1.03 -10.32 -13.45
CA MET A 134 1.95 -10.04 -14.56
C MET A 134 3.34 -9.63 -14.06
N GLU A 135 3.44 -8.94 -12.92
CA GLU A 135 4.72 -8.51 -12.34
C GLU A 135 5.47 -9.64 -11.62
N TRP A 136 4.76 -10.71 -11.24
CA TRP A 136 5.31 -11.79 -10.42
C TRP A 136 6.47 -12.51 -11.11
N VAL A 137 7.61 -12.61 -10.42
CA VAL A 137 8.84 -13.13 -11.03
C VAL A 137 8.87 -14.65 -11.15
N ALA A 138 9.49 -15.14 -12.23
CA ALA A 138 9.58 -16.57 -12.57
C ALA A 138 10.24 -17.41 -11.47
N GLY A 139 11.30 -16.90 -10.83
CA GLY A 139 12.00 -17.60 -9.75
C GLY A 139 11.17 -17.83 -8.48
N LYS A 140 10.00 -17.18 -8.35
CA LYS A 140 9.05 -17.32 -7.24
C LYS A 140 7.72 -17.96 -7.67
N ALA A 141 7.69 -18.61 -8.83
CA ALA A 141 6.52 -19.27 -9.41
C ALA A 141 6.89 -20.68 -9.91
N MET A 142 5.93 -21.40 -10.49
CA MET A 142 6.19 -22.72 -11.12
C MET A 142 7.23 -22.63 -12.24
N CYS A 143 7.39 -21.45 -12.84
CA CYS A 143 8.43 -21.17 -13.82
C CYS A 143 9.86 -21.22 -13.27
N ARG A 144 10.08 -21.42 -11.97
CA ARG A 144 11.43 -21.44 -11.36
C ARG A 144 12.34 -22.50 -11.97
N ASP A 145 11.81 -23.65 -12.36
CA ASP A 145 12.60 -24.75 -12.92
C ASP A 145 13.00 -24.46 -14.37
N LEU A 146 12.07 -23.90 -15.15
CA LEU A 146 12.36 -23.37 -16.48
C LEU A 146 13.43 -22.27 -16.39
N ALA A 147 13.22 -21.27 -15.54
CA ALA A 147 14.18 -20.20 -15.32
C ALA A 147 15.56 -20.75 -14.93
N GLY A 148 15.62 -21.65 -13.95
CA GLY A 148 16.88 -22.28 -13.51
C GLY A 148 17.56 -23.11 -14.61
N THR A 149 16.79 -23.69 -15.55
CA THR A 149 17.33 -24.39 -16.72
C THR A 149 17.98 -23.40 -17.70
N LEU A 150 17.29 -22.31 -18.04
CA LEU A 150 17.81 -21.28 -18.94
C LEU A 150 19.06 -20.58 -18.37
N GLN A 151 19.05 -20.31 -17.06
CA GLN A 151 20.18 -19.68 -16.38
C GLN A 151 21.44 -20.54 -16.37
N ARG A 152 21.28 -21.87 -16.20
CA ARG A 152 22.38 -22.83 -16.16
C ARG A 152 22.80 -23.36 -17.53
N SER A 153 22.02 -23.10 -18.58
CA SER A 153 22.37 -23.50 -19.95
C SER A 153 23.74 -22.93 -20.31
N LYS A 154 24.57 -23.69 -21.03
CA LYS A 154 25.86 -23.20 -21.53
C LYS A 154 25.64 -22.19 -22.65
N GLU A 155 24.69 -22.50 -23.53
CA GLU A 155 24.26 -21.62 -24.60
C GLU A 155 23.34 -20.52 -24.05
N GLU A 156 23.42 -19.33 -24.65
CA GLU A 156 22.45 -18.27 -24.37
C GLU A 156 21.26 -18.43 -25.30
N HIS A 157 20.07 -18.61 -24.73
CA HIS A 157 18.85 -18.61 -25.51
C HIS A 157 18.41 -17.16 -25.76
N PRO A 158 18.01 -16.78 -26.99
CA PRO A 158 17.70 -15.41 -27.39
C PRO A 158 16.30 -14.97 -26.92
N VAL A 159 15.99 -15.19 -25.64
CA VAL A 159 14.78 -14.74 -24.96
C VAL A 159 15.16 -13.61 -24.01
N ARG A 160 14.53 -12.44 -24.16
CA ARG A 160 14.88 -11.24 -23.40
C ARG A 160 13.66 -10.48 -22.90
N GLU A 161 13.76 -9.87 -21.73
CA GLU A 161 12.70 -9.02 -21.16
C GLU A 161 13.26 -7.64 -20.82
N TYR A 162 12.58 -6.60 -21.31
CA TYR A 162 12.73 -5.22 -20.87
C TYR A 162 11.62 -4.89 -19.90
N ALA A 163 11.95 -4.26 -18.77
CA ALA A 163 10.96 -3.79 -17.81
C ALA A 163 11.04 -2.26 -17.69
N ALA A 164 9.92 -1.57 -17.95
CA ALA A 164 9.81 -0.14 -17.65
C ALA A 164 9.68 0.08 -16.14
N ASP A 165 10.40 1.09 -15.64
CA ASP A 165 10.40 1.46 -14.22
C ASP A 165 8.99 1.83 -13.73
N ILE A 166 8.80 1.75 -12.41
CA ILE A 166 7.53 2.10 -11.78
C ILE A 166 7.39 3.63 -11.75
N GLY A 167 6.23 4.13 -12.15
CA GLY A 167 5.90 5.54 -12.05
C GLY A 167 4.46 5.80 -12.52
N SER A 168 3.97 7.01 -12.22
CA SER A 168 2.63 7.48 -12.54
C SER A 168 2.69 8.95 -12.92
N ALA A 169 1.97 9.37 -13.96
CA ALA A 169 2.00 10.75 -14.44
C ALA A 169 0.60 11.25 -14.84
N ILE A 170 0.29 12.50 -14.50
CA ILE A 170 -0.94 13.18 -14.89
C ILE A 170 -0.99 13.35 -16.41
N PHE A 171 0.15 13.65 -17.04
CA PHE A 171 0.27 13.86 -18.48
C PHE A 171 1.24 12.88 -19.14
N PRO A 172 1.04 12.52 -20.42
CA PRO A 172 1.94 11.62 -21.15
C PRO A 172 3.40 12.09 -21.12
N CYS A 173 4.29 11.22 -20.65
CA CYS A 173 5.74 11.43 -20.73
C CYS A 173 6.27 10.94 -22.08
N THR A 174 7.36 11.55 -22.58
CA THR A 174 8.02 11.05 -23.81
C THR A 174 9.25 10.19 -23.54
N ARG A 175 9.77 10.21 -22.30
CA ARG A 175 10.92 9.42 -21.85
C ARG A 175 10.51 8.37 -20.83
N ALA A 176 10.76 7.11 -21.15
CA ALA A 176 10.68 6.00 -20.23
C ALA A 176 12.03 5.83 -19.52
N THR A 177 12.03 5.14 -18.39
CA THR A 177 13.26 4.68 -17.73
C THR A 177 13.17 3.18 -17.47
N SER A 178 14.33 2.54 -17.43
CA SER A 178 14.50 1.15 -17.04
C SER A 178 15.84 1.01 -16.35
N ALA A 179 15.82 0.77 -15.05
CA ALA A 179 17.04 0.62 -14.24
C ALA A 179 17.90 -0.56 -14.71
N ASP A 180 17.27 -1.61 -15.24
CA ASP A 180 17.92 -2.87 -15.60
C ASP A 180 18.11 -3.09 -17.11
N GLY A 181 17.52 -2.23 -17.97
CA GLY A 181 17.54 -2.41 -19.42
C GLY A 181 16.90 -3.73 -19.88
N TRP A 182 17.43 -4.30 -20.97
CA TRP A 182 17.06 -5.63 -21.46
C TRP A 182 17.83 -6.72 -20.71
N LYS A 183 17.10 -7.60 -20.04
CA LYS A 183 17.66 -8.77 -19.36
C LYS A 183 17.70 -9.97 -20.29
N SER A 184 18.78 -10.74 -20.23
CA SER A 184 18.92 -11.98 -21.01
C SER A 184 18.36 -13.21 -20.29
N SER A 185 18.31 -14.35 -20.98
CA SER A 185 17.88 -15.63 -20.42
C SER A 185 18.72 -16.08 -19.20
N LYS A 186 19.94 -15.54 -19.03
CA LYS A 186 20.76 -15.73 -17.80
C LYS A 186 20.15 -15.08 -16.55
N GLN A 187 19.19 -14.18 -16.72
CA GLN A 187 18.45 -13.51 -15.67
C GLN A 187 16.97 -13.93 -15.64
N ALA A 188 16.62 -15.05 -16.30
CA ALA A 188 15.23 -15.52 -16.45
C ALA A 188 14.46 -15.64 -15.12
N GLY A 189 15.13 -15.91 -14.00
CA GLY A 189 14.48 -15.95 -12.67
C GLY A 189 13.85 -14.62 -12.23
N SER A 190 14.30 -13.50 -12.81
CA SER A 190 13.78 -12.15 -12.55
C SER A 190 12.76 -11.65 -13.57
N PHE A 191 12.50 -12.43 -14.63
CA PHE A 191 11.48 -12.09 -15.63
C PHE A 191 10.10 -12.24 -15.01
N SER A 192 9.08 -11.61 -15.59
CA SER A 192 7.70 -12.02 -15.31
C SER A 192 7.52 -13.51 -15.61
N ALA A 193 6.87 -14.23 -14.70
CA ALA A 193 6.63 -15.66 -14.85
C ALA A 193 5.73 -15.97 -16.05
N LEU A 194 4.69 -15.16 -16.28
CA LEU A 194 3.79 -15.28 -17.43
C LEU A 194 4.55 -14.95 -18.73
N SER A 195 5.30 -13.84 -18.75
CA SER A 195 6.09 -13.43 -19.91
C SER A 195 7.16 -14.47 -20.28
N LEU A 196 7.87 -15.02 -19.29
CA LEU A 196 8.90 -16.04 -19.55
C LEU A 196 8.29 -17.30 -20.16
N ALA A 197 7.19 -17.78 -19.57
CA ALA A 197 6.50 -18.97 -20.09
C ALA A 197 5.97 -18.74 -21.51
N PHE A 198 5.37 -17.58 -21.76
CA PHE A 198 4.92 -17.17 -23.10
C PHE A 198 6.08 -17.12 -24.10
N ALA A 199 7.14 -16.38 -23.77
CA ALA A 199 8.27 -16.17 -24.66
C ALA A 199 9.05 -17.45 -24.95
N TRP A 200 9.27 -18.29 -23.93
CA TRP A 200 9.95 -19.57 -24.11
C TRP A 200 9.15 -20.52 -25.01
N THR A 201 7.83 -20.59 -24.83
CA THR A 201 6.96 -21.43 -25.67
C THR A 201 7.00 -20.99 -27.14
N LEU A 202 6.98 -19.68 -27.41
CA LEU A 202 7.15 -19.17 -28.77
C LEU A 202 8.53 -19.49 -29.33
N TYR A 203 9.60 -19.31 -28.53
CA TYR A 203 10.95 -19.63 -28.96
C TYR A 203 11.11 -21.12 -29.29
N GLU A 204 10.51 -22.02 -28.50
CA GLU A 204 10.57 -23.47 -28.73
C GLU A 204 10.02 -23.85 -30.10
N GLU A 205 8.95 -23.20 -30.54
CA GLU A 205 8.26 -23.48 -31.80
C GLU A 205 8.82 -22.72 -33.00
N LEU A 206 9.14 -21.44 -32.82
CA LEU A 206 9.52 -20.56 -33.93
C LEU A 206 11.02 -20.53 -34.18
N LYS A 207 11.84 -20.84 -33.15
CA LYS A 207 13.30 -20.74 -33.19
C LYS A 207 13.86 -19.36 -33.59
N VAL A 208 13.07 -18.29 -33.39
CA VAL A 208 13.48 -16.89 -33.57
C VAL A 208 13.65 -16.18 -32.22
N PRO A 209 14.51 -15.16 -32.08
CA PRO A 209 14.62 -14.37 -30.85
C PRO A 209 13.26 -13.83 -30.38
N ILE A 210 12.99 -13.88 -29.07
CA ILE A 210 11.74 -13.38 -28.49
C ILE A 210 12.04 -12.31 -27.43
N GLY A 211 11.57 -11.09 -27.68
CA GLY A 211 11.64 -9.95 -26.78
C GLY A 211 10.30 -9.65 -26.13
N ILE A 212 10.31 -9.36 -24.83
CA ILE A 212 9.12 -8.86 -24.12
C ILE A 212 9.37 -7.44 -23.63
N LEU A 213 8.53 -6.51 -24.05
CA LEU A 213 8.42 -5.16 -23.47
C LEU A 213 7.38 -5.20 -22.35
N ARG A 214 7.83 -5.22 -21.10
CA ARG A 214 6.94 -5.30 -19.94
C ARG A 214 6.68 -3.93 -19.30
N SER A 215 5.40 -3.63 -19.11
CA SER A 215 4.91 -2.48 -18.35
C SER A 215 3.78 -2.93 -17.42
N SER A 216 4.11 -3.27 -16.18
CA SER A 216 3.18 -3.81 -15.19
C SER A 216 3.37 -3.16 -13.83
N HIS A 217 2.34 -3.18 -12.97
CA HIS A 217 2.48 -2.79 -11.57
C HIS A 217 1.36 -3.33 -10.67
N GLY A 218 1.72 -3.89 -9.51
CA GLY A 218 0.80 -4.43 -8.51
C GLY A 218 -0.35 -3.52 -8.06
N ALA A 219 -1.50 -4.13 -7.78
CA ALA A 219 -2.68 -3.48 -7.20
C ALA A 219 -3.18 -2.25 -7.99
N THR A 220 -3.14 -2.29 -9.32
CA THR A 220 -3.62 -1.22 -10.21
C THR A 220 -4.93 -1.63 -10.90
N PRO A 221 -5.93 -0.73 -10.94
CA PRO A 221 -7.14 -0.97 -11.72
C PRO A 221 -6.87 -0.77 -13.22
N ILE A 222 -7.71 -1.32 -14.10
CA ILE A 222 -7.49 -1.28 -15.55
C ILE A 222 -7.43 0.15 -16.12
N GLU A 223 -8.21 1.07 -15.56
CA GLU A 223 -8.35 2.41 -16.12
C GLU A 223 -7.03 3.21 -16.13
N THR A 224 -6.07 2.87 -15.27
CA THR A 224 -4.77 3.54 -15.24
C THR A 224 -3.86 3.19 -16.44
N TRP A 225 -4.13 2.06 -17.12
CA TRP A 225 -3.33 1.52 -18.22
C TRP A 225 -3.88 1.84 -19.62
N ALA A 226 -5.11 2.34 -19.68
CA ALA A 226 -5.75 2.77 -20.91
C ALA A 226 -5.51 4.26 -21.15
N ALA A 227 -5.42 4.64 -22.42
CA ALA A 227 -5.25 6.03 -22.82
C ALA A 227 -6.60 6.76 -22.88
N TYR A 228 -6.56 8.09 -22.88
CA TYR A 228 -7.76 8.94 -23.00
C TYR A 228 -8.62 8.56 -24.21
N GLU A 229 -7.98 8.25 -25.33
CA GLU A 229 -8.63 7.93 -26.59
C GLU A 229 -9.44 6.62 -26.55
N GLY A 230 -9.18 5.76 -25.56
CA GLY A 230 -9.98 4.57 -25.30
C GLY A 230 -11.30 4.91 -24.59
N PHE A 231 -11.28 5.86 -23.65
CA PHE A 231 -12.45 6.23 -22.84
C PHE A 231 -13.36 7.23 -23.53
N ALA A 232 -12.78 8.25 -24.15
CA ALA A 232 -13.50 9.36 -24.75
C ALA A 232 -14.63 8.94 -25.73
N PRO A 233 -14.43 7.97 -26.63
CA PRO A 233 -15.49 7.53 -27.54
C PRO A 233 -16.46 6.51 -26.92
N HIS A 234 -16.15 5.95 -25.74
CA HIS A 234 -16.94 4.87 -25.16
C HIS A 234 -18.15 5.41 -24.39
N PRO A 235 -19.41 5.11 -24.79
CA PRO A 235 -20.60 5.78 -24.25
C PRO A 235 -20.81 5.55 -22.74
N LYS A 236 -20.38 4.41 -22.21
CA LYS A 236 -20.51 4.08 -20.78
C LYS A 236 -19.35 4.52 -19.89
N LEU A 237 -18.28 5.10 -20.46
CA LEU A 237 -17.06 5.47 -19.70
C LEU A 237 -16.83 6.99 -19.70
N GLN A 238 -17.89 7.76 -19.94
CA GLN A 238 -17.82 9.22 -20.00
C GLN A 238 -17.42 9.84 -18.66
N ASP A 239 -17.75 9.22 -17.53
CA ASP A 239 -17.31 9.68 -16.21
C ASP A 239 -15.78 9.59 -16.05
N ILE A 240 -15.17 8.52 -16.57
CA ILE A 240 -13.71 8.35 -16.58
C ILE A 240 -13.07 9.41 -17.49
N ALA A 241 -13.64 9.61 -18.69
CA ALA A 241 -13.16 10.63 -19.62
C ALA A 241 -13.31 12.05 -19.02
N LEU A 242 -14.40 12.32 -18.31
CA LEU A 242 -14.64 13.59 -17.61
C LEU A 242 -13.59 13.83 -16.52
N LYS A 243 -13.29 12.84 -15.67
CA LYS A 243 -12.22 12.95 -14.67
C LYS A 243 -10.87 13.33 -15.29
N MET A 244 -10.53 12.76 -16.43
CA MET A 244 -9.30 13.09 -17.14
C MET A 244 -9.34 14.52 -17.71
N ARG A 245 -10.48 14.94 -18.28
CA ARG A 245 -10.65 16.32 -18.76
C ARG A 245 -10.53 17.34 -17.62
N GLN A 246 -11.04 17.02 -16.43
CA GLN A 246 -10.88 17.86 -15.23
C GLN A 246 -9.41 18.08 -14.80
N SER A 247 -8.45 17.32 -15.35
CA SER A 247 -7.02 17.55 -15.15
C SER A 247 -6.30 18.17 -16.36
N ASP A 248 -6.95 18.30 -17.51
CA ASP A 248 -6.39 19.00 -18.68
C ASP A 248 -6.74 20.50 -18.61
N PRO A 249 -5.77 21.40 -18.30
CA PRO A 249 -6.03 22.81 -18.06
C PRO A 249 -6.53 23.60 -19.29
N ARG A 250 -6.52 22.99 -20.48
CA ARG A 250 -7.11 23.57 -21.69
C ARG A 250 -8.63 23.47 -21.72
N THR A 251 -9.20 22.51 -20.99
CA THR A 251 -10.63 22.17 -21.05
C THR A 251 -11.50 23.09 -20.18
N PRO A 252 -12.77 23.33 -20.54
CA PRO A 252 -13.71 24.04 -19.67
C PRO A 252 -14.00 23.28 -18.38
N GLU A 253 -14.00 21.94 -18.41
CA GLU A 253 -14.27 21.11 -17.23
C GLU A 253 -13.18 21.26 -16.16
N CYS A 254 -11.90 21.33 -16.57
CA CYS A 254 -10.80 21.60 -15.64
C CYS A 254 -10.90 22.99 -15.01
N LYS A 255 -11.24 24.01 -15.80
CA LYS A 255 -11.39 25.39 -15.31
C LYS A 255 -12.50 25.47 -14.26
N ALA A 256 -13.67 24.89 -14.52
CA ALA A 256 -14.77 24.84 -13.57
C ALA A 256 -14.38 24.10 -12.28
N ALA A 257 -13.85 22.87 -12.41
CA ALA A 257 -13.49 22.05 -11.25
C ALA A 257 -12.40 22.68 -10.37
N HIS A 258 -11.47 23.44 -10.95
CA HIS A 258 -10.45 24.15 -10.18
C HIS A 258 -11.00 25.40 -9.49
N GLU A 259 -11.93 26.13 -10.09
CA GLU A 259 -12.59 27.25 -9.41
C GLU A 259 -13.41 26.75 -8.21
N ASP A 260 -14.12 25.64 -8.35
CA ASP A 260 -14.79 24.95 -7.24
C ASP A 260 -13.79 24.55 -6.15
N PHE A 261 -12.69 23.90 -6.52
CA PHE A 261 -11.62 23.53 -5.59
C PHE A 261 -11.02 24.74 -4.84
N TYR A 262 -10.80 25.87 -5.50
CA TYR A 262 -10.30 27.08 -4.85
C TYR A 262 -11.30 27.65 -3.84
N ASN A 263 -12.60 27.57 -4.14
CA ASN A 263 -13.66 27.97 -3.22
C ASN A 263 -13.75 26.98 -2.04
N ASP A 264 -13.69 25.69 -2.32
CA ASP A 264 -13.71 24.64 -1.32
C ASP A 264 -12.52 24.76 -0.36
N LEU A 265 -11.32 25.10 -0.83
CA LEU A 265 -10.17 25.35 0.06
C LEU A 265 -10.40 26.55 1.00
N ARG A 266 -11.03 27.62 0.51
CA ARG A 266 -11.36 28.78 1.35
C ARG A 266 -12.45 28.44 2.36
N ASN A 267 -13.49 27.72 1.93
CA ASN A 267 -14.57 27.25 2.79
C ASN A 267 -14.04 26.28 3.84
N TRP A 268 -13.24 25.30 3.43
CA TRP A 268 -12.55 24.37 4.33
C TRP A 268 -11.77 25.09 5.42
N GLN A 269 -11.00 26.13 5.07
CA GLN A 269 -10.25 26.90 6.05
C GLN A 269 -11.17 27.60 7.05
N LYS A 270 -12.21 28.28 6.56
CA LYS A 270 -13.19 28.98 7.39
C LYS A 270 -13.94 28.02 8.31
N ASP A 271 -14.51 26.96 7.76
CA ASP A 271 -15.33 25.99 8.48
C ASP A 271 -14.50 25.19 9.49
N SER A 272 -13.26 24.84 9.12
CA SER A 272 -12.30 24.23 10.06
C SER A 272 -11.95 25.17 11.21
N GLU A 273 -11.78 26.47 10.96
CA GLU A 273 -11.54 27.45 12.02
C GLU A 273 -12.72 27.54 12.99
N GLU A 274 -13.95 27.58 12.48
CA GLU A 274 -15.17 27.59 13.30
C GLU A 274 -15.32 26.30 14.13
N LEU A 275 -14.96 25.14 13.57
CA LEU A 275 -14.96 23.87 14.30
C LEU A 275 -13.89 23.83 15.39
N ILE A 276 -12.67 24.26 15.08
CA ILE A 276 -11.56 24.31 16.05
C ILE A 276 -11.89 25.25 17.21
N LYS A 277 -12.51 26.42 16.95
CA LYS A 277 -12.97 27.36 17.99
C LYS A 277 -13.97 26.73 18.96
N ARG A 278 -14.81 25.80 18.47
CA ARG A 278 -15.76 25.02 19.29
C ARG A 278 -15.12 23.80 19.96
N GLY A 279 -13.82 23.57 19.76
CA GLY A 279 -13.06 22.45 20.32
C GLY A 279 -13.03 21.20 19.45
N GLY A 280 -13.49 21.28 18.20
CA GLY A 280 -13.40 20.22 17.19
C GLY A 280 -12.02 20.11 16.53
N SER A 281 -11.91 19.20 15.56
CA SER A 281 -10.72 19.06 14.70
C SER A 281 -10.97 19.71 13.34
N ALA A 282 -9.89 20.04 12.61
CA ALA A 282 -9.99 20.50 11.24
C ALA A 282 -10.74 19.49 10.36
N LEU A 283 -11.51 19.99 9.39
CA LEU A 283 -12.12 19.15 8.36
C LEU A 283 -11.05 18.51 7.48
N PRO A 284 -11.35 17.39 6.79
CA PRO A 284 -10.51 16.90 5.71
C PRO A 284 -10.32 17.99 4.65
N ARG A 285 -9.07 18.25 4.26
CA ARG A 285 -8.76 19.22 3.21
C ARG A 285 -9.29 18.71 1.86
N PRO A 286 -9.92 19.57 1.04
CA PRO A 286 -10.24 19.26 -0.35
C PRO A 286 -9.01 18.76 -1.13
N THR A 287 -9.22 17.81 -2.03
CA THR A 287 -8.19 17.27 -2.93
C THR A 287 -8.25 17.94 -4.29
N LEU A 288 -7.14 17.93 -5.04
CA LEU A 288 -7.13 18.45 -6.40
C LEU A 288 -8.15 17.71 -7.30
N PRO A 289 -8.78 18.42 -8.25
CA PRO A 289 -9.80 17.83 -9.11
C PRO A 289 -9.22 16.85 -10.15
N GLY A 290 -10.08 15.99 -10.68
CA GLY A 290 -9.74 15.00 -11.70
C GLY A 290 -8.82 13.91 -11.17
N ILE A 291 -7.73 13.64 -11.90
CA ILE A 291 -6.77 12.56 -11.61
C ILE A 291 -5.49 13.04 -10.91
N ALA A 292 -5.37 14.33 -10.58
CA ALA A 292 -4.12 14.94 -10.14
C ALA A 292 -3.55 14.35 -8.84
N ASP A 293 -4.42 14.03 -7.86
CA ASP A 293 -4.04 13.39 -6.59
C ASP A 293 -4.23 11.86 -6.59
N GLU A 294 -4.79 11.28 -7.66
CA GLU A 294 -5.05 9.86 -7.75
C GLU A 294 -3.83 9.13 -8.33
N TRP A 295 -2.86 8.63 -7.53
CA TRP A 295 -1.67 7.94 -8.08
C TRP A 295 -2.00 6.76 -9.03
N LYS A 296 -3.14 6.10 -8.84
CA LYS A 296 -3.68 5.01 -9.69
C LYS A 296 -4.85 5.45 -10.56
N GLY A 297 -5.04 6.76 -10.71
CA GLY A 297 -6.13 7.33 -11.48
C GLY A 297 -6.06 6.94 -12.96
N PRO A 298 -7.16 7.16 -13.69
CA PRO A 298 -7.24 6.91 -15.14
C PRO A 298 -6.02 7.42 -15.92
N ALA A 299 -5.54 6.60 -16.85
CA ALA A 299 -4.38 6.81 -17.72
C ALA A 299 -3.02 7.11 -17.06
N ARG A 300 -2.89 7.21 -15.73
CA ARG A 300 -1.63 7.68 -15.17
C ARG A 300 -0.43 6.75 -15.37
N MET A 301 -0.65 5.43 -15.30
CA MET A 301 0.41 4.46 -15.63
C MET A 301 0.65 4.41 -17.14
N TYR A 302 -0.39 4.56 -17.96
CA TYR A 302 -0.25 4.69 -19.41
C TYR A 302 0.67 5.88 -19.74
N ASN A 303 0.39 7.04 -19.17
CA ASN A 303 1.13 8.27 -19.39
C ASN A 303 2.62 8.14 -19.04
N LYS A 304 2.93 7.51 -17.90
CA LYS A 304 4.32 7.39 -17.44
C LYS A 304 5.07 6.23 -18.08
N LYS A 305 4.41 5.10 -18.31
CA LYS A 305 5.07 3.83 -18.63
C LYS A 305 4.83 3.32 -20.04
N ILE A 306 3.70 3.66 -20.67
CA ILE A 306 3.32 3.13 -21.99
C ILE A 306 3.51 4.18 -23.07
N ALA A 307 2.98 5.39 -22.90
CA ALA A 307 3.13 6.49 -23.84
C ALA A 307 4.60 6.70 -24.32
N PRO A 308 5.63 6.65 -23.45
CA PRO A 308 7.02 6.81 -23.91
C PRO A 308 7.62 5.58 -24.62
N LEU A 309 6.96 4.41 -24.57
CA LEU A 309 7.35 3.23 -25.33
C LEU A 309 6.67 3.16 -26.70
N VAL A 310 5.61 3.95 -26.92
CA VAL A 310 4.98 4.09 -28.23
C VAL A 310 5.87 5.00 -29.10
N PRO A 311 6.22 4.61 -30.34
CA PRO A 311 5.61 3.55 -31.15
C PRO A 311 6.49 2.31 -31.36
N TYR A 312 7.19 1.76 -30.35
CA TYR A 312 8.02 0.55 -30.55
C TYR A 312 7.26 -0.55 -31.29
N ALA A 313 7.88 -1.12 -32.32
CA ALA A 313 7.25 -2.17 -33.12
C ALA A 313 7.03 -3.44 -32.27
N ILE A 314 5.77 -3.86 -32.15
CA ILE A 314 5.34 -5.04 -31.40
C ILE A 314 4.42 -5.90 -32.24
N ARG A 315 4.53 -7.23 -32.17
CA ARG A 315 3.63 -8.17 -32.86
C ARG A 315 2.21 -8.14 -32.28
N GLY A 316 2.11 -8.15 -30.96
CA GLY A 316 0.86 -8.22 -30.20
C GLY A 316 1.09 -7.92 -28.72
N ALA A 317 0.04 -8.05 -27.91
CA ALA A 317 0.09 -7.79 -26.48
C ALA A 317 -0.47 -8.93 -25.62
N ILE A 318 0.10 -9.13 -24.44
CA ILE A 318 -0.42 -10.01 -23.40
C ILE A 318 -0.84 -9.23 -22.14
N TRP A 319 -1.95 -9.64 -21.52
CA TRP A 319 -2.57 -8.92 -20.39
C TRP A 319 -2.98 -9.84 -19.23
N CYS A 320 -2.64 -9.44 -18.00
CA CYS A 320 -3.09 -10.11 -16.78
C CYS A 320 -3.48 -9.09 -15.69
N GLN A 321 -4.78 -8.81 -15.60
CA GLN A 321 -5.36 -7.88 -14.64
C GLN A 321 -6.84 -8.20 -14.39
N GLY A 322 -7.35 -7.71 -13.27
CA GLY A 322 -8.78 -7.77 -12.92
C GLY A 322 -9.02 -7.77 -11.41
N THR A 323 -8.00 -8.08 -10.60
CA THR A 323 -8.14 -8.15 -9.13
C THR A 323 -8.55 -6.83 -8.51
N SER A 324 -7.95 -5.71 -8.94
CA SER A 324 -8.28 -4.38 -8.44
C SER A 324 -9.63 -3.87 -8.94
N ASN A 325 -10.25 -4.57 -9.90
CA ASN A 325 -11.57 -4.29 -10.46
C ASN A 325 -12.56 -5.42 -10.15
N ALA A 326 -12.29 -6.28 -9.15
CA ALA A 326 -13.11 -7.45 -8.89
C ALA A 326 -14.58 -7.13 -8.56
N GLY A 327 -14.87 -5.89 -8.13
CA GLY A 327 -16.22 -5.38 -7.86
C GLY A 327 -16.83 -4.54 -8.98
N ASP A 328 -16.21 -4.44 -10.15
CA ASP A 328 -16.70 -3.59 -11.26
C ASP A 328 -17.96 -4.17 -11.93
N GLY A 329 -18.16 -5.49 -11.92
CA GLY A 329 -19.23 -6.12 -12.70
C GLY A 329 -19.04 -5.94 -14.21
N LYS A 330 -20.13 -5.76 -14.95
CA LYS A 330 -20.16 -5.67 -16.43
C LYS A 330 -19.30 -4.55 -16.99
N ILE A 331 -19.16 -3.42 -16.27
CA ILE A 331 -18.41 -2.25 -16.76
C ILE A 331 -16.93 -2.58 -17.02
N TYR A 332 -16.40 -3.65 -16.41
CA TYR A 332 -15.04 -4.10 -16.67
C TYR A 332 -14.83 -4.54 -18.13
N ALA A 333 -15.85 -5.12 -18.77
CA ALA A 333 -15.79 -5.48 -20.19
C ALA A 333 -15.64 -4.24 -21.08
N ASP A 334 -16.41 -3.20 -20.76
CA ASP A 334 -16.35 -1.90 -21.43
C ASP A 334 -14.96 -1.24 -21.22
N LYS A 335 -14.38 -1.34 -20.02
CA LYS A 335 -13.00 -0.86 -19.73
C LYS A 335 -11.91 -1.62 -20.48
N MET A 336 -12.06 -2.94 -20.67
CA MET A 336 -11.15 -3.76 -21.49
C MET A 336 -11.20 -3.34 -22.96
N GLU A 337 -12.38 -2.99 -23.48
CA GLU A 337 -12.54 -2.45 -24.83
C GLU A 337 -11.84 -1.09 -24.98
N ALA A 338 -12.02 -0.18 -24.02
CA ALA A 338 -11.31 1.09 -23.99
C ALA A 338 -9.78 0.90 -23.95
N LEU A 339 -9.28 -0.06 -23.16
CA LEU A 339 -7.85 -0.39 -23.09
C LEU A 339 -7.28 -0.74 -24.46
N ILE A 340 -7.84 -1.76 -25.13
CA ILE A 340 -7.27 -2.25 -26.39
C ILE A 340 -7.49 -1.28 -27.53
N ASN A 341 -8.64 -0.59 -27.59
CA ASN A 341 -8.89 0.39 -28.65
C ASN A 341 -7.99 1.62 -28.50
N GLY A 342 -7.72 2.06 -27.26
CA GLY A 342 -6.72 3.08 -26.97
C GLY A 342 -5.32 2.67 -27.44
N TRP A 343 -4.89 1.43 -27.13
CA TRP A 343 -3.59 0.92 -27.58
C TRP A 343 -3.50 0.78 -29.10
N ARG A 344 -4.52 0.22 -29.76
CA ARG A 344 -4.60 0.12 -31.23
C ARG A 344 -4.40 1.47 -31.90
N LYS A 345 -5.09 2.49 -31.39
CA LYS A 345 -4.96 3.86 -31.91
C LYS A 345 -3.55 4.41 -31.69
N ASN A 346 -3.02 4.31 -30.47
CA ASN A 346 -1.77 4.99 -30.11
C ASN A 346 -0.54 4.31 -30.73
N TRP A 347 -0.54 2.98 -30.90
CA TRP A 347 0.48 2.28 -31.69
C TRP A 347 0.29 2.40 -33.21
N GLY A 348 -0.82 2.98 -33.69
CA GLY A 348 -1.12 3.00 -35.13
C GLY A 348 -1.40 1.61 -35.71
N ARG A 349 -1.94 0.69 -34.91
CA ARG A 349 -2.17 -0.72 -35.26
C ARG A 349 -3.63 -1.11 -35.00
N PRO A 350 -4.57 -0.87 -35.93
CA PRO A 350 -5.99 -1.18 -35.72
C PRO A 350 -6.26 -2.68 -35.47
N GLU A 351 -5.44 -3.56 -36.05
CA GLU A 351 -5.54 -5.02 -35.89
C GLU A 351 -4.65 -5.58 -34.76
N LEU A 352 -4.11 -4.72 -33.87
CA LEU A 352 -3.30 -5.20 -32.74
C LEU A 352 -4.10 -6.22 -31.91
N ARG A 353 -3.51 -7.39 -31.72
CA ARG A 353 -4.11 -8.49 -30.97
C ARG A 353 -3.76 -8.45 -29.49
N LEU A 354 -4.73 -8.83 -28.67
CA LEU A 354 -4.62 -8.89 -27.22
C LEU A 354 -4.96 -10.27 -26.71
N TYR A 355 -3.99 -10.94 -26.07
CA TYR A 355 -4.22 -12.20 -25.39
C TYR A 355 -4.19 -11.99 -23.88
N PHE A 356 -5.22 -12.42 -23.18
CA PHE A 356 -5.34 -12.14 -21.76
C PHE A 356 -5.76 -13.34 -20.95
N THR A 357 -5.46 -13.29 -19.66
CA THR A 357 -5.87 -14.33 -18.71
C THR A 357 -7.19 -13.97 -18.06
N GLN A 358 -8.13 -14.92 -18.02
CA GLN A 358 -9.34 -14.82 -17.20
C GLN A 358 -8.93 -14.92 -15.72
N MET A 359 -9.57 -14.18 -14.82
CA MET A 359 -9.19 -14.13 -13.41
C MET A 359 -9.14 -15.53 -12.77
N GLN A 360 -8.13 -15.77 -11.92
CA GLN A 360 -8.00 -17.01 -11.16
C GLN A 360 -9.12 -17.17 -10.13
N CYS A 361 -9.28 -18.38 -9.58
CA CYS A 361 -10.13 -18.62 -8.42
C CYS A 361 -9.66 -17.82 -7.19
N TYR A 362 -10.61 -17.22 -6.49
CA TYR A 362 -10.37 -16.50 -5.23
C TYR A 362 -11.66 -16.41 -4.40
N GLY A 363 -11.60 -16.91 -3.17
CA GLY A 363 -12.71 -16.99 -2.22
C GLY A 363 -13.05 -18.43 -1.85
N GLU A 364 -13.86 -18.62 -0.81
CA GLU A 364 -14.22 -19.93 -0.27
C GLU A 364 -14.83 -20.85 -1.34
N PRO A 365 -14.58 -22.18 -1.29
CA PRO A 365 -15.13 -23.16 -2.23
C PRO A 365 -16.61 -23.47 -1.94
N ASP A 366 -17.41 -22.43 -1.78
CA ASP A 366 -18.86 -22.49 -1.66
C ASP A 366 -19.47 -22.21 -3.04
N PRO A 367 -20.33 -23.11 -3.57
CA PRO A 367 -21.05 -22.89 -4.82
C PRO A 367 -21.86 -21.60 -4.87
N ASN A 368 -22.29 -21.06 -3.73
CA ASN A 368 -23.05 -19.80 -3.63
C ASN A 368 -22.18 -18.56 -3.40
N ASN A 369 -20.88 -18.74 -3.15
CA ASN A 369 -19.94 -17.63 -3.09
C ASN A 369 -19.47 -17.31 -4.51
N VAL A 370 -19.68 -16.07 -4.98
CA VAL A 370 -19.30 -15.66 -6.33
C VAL A 370 -17.81 -15.34 -6.43
N GLY A 371 -17.17 -14.75 -5.41
CA GLY A 371 -15.75 -14.38 -5.44
C GLY A 371 -15.35 -13.65 -6.73
N PHE A 372 -14.41 -14.20 -7.49
CA PHE A 372 -14.02 -13.67 -8.82
C PHE A 372 -14.85 -14.23 -10.00
N ALA A 373 -16.01 -14.85 -9.79
CA ALA A 373 -16.85 -15.30 -10.89
C ALA A 373 -17.41 -14.13 -11.72
N ASP A 374 -17.90 -13.05 -11.10
CA ASP A 374 -18.41 -11.88 -11.85
C ASP A 374 -17.36 -11.24 -12.76
N ILE A 375 -16.14 -11.04 -12.26
CA ILE A 375 -15.06 -10.47 -13.07
C ILE A 375 -14.61 -11.44 -14.18
N ARG A 376 -14.68 -12.76 -13.96
CA ARG A 376 -14.46 -13.77 -15.01
C ARG A 376 -15.55 -13.70 -16.08
N GLU A 377 -16.81 -13.53 -15.69
CA GLU A 377 -17.93 -13.35 -16.63
C GLU A 377 -17.80 -12.05 -17.43
N ALA A 378 -17.36 -10.94 -16.80
CA ALA A 378 -17.09 -9.68 -17.50
C ALA A 378 -15.95 -9.83 -18.51
N GLN A 379 -14.92 -10.61 -18.18
CA GLN A 379 -13.83 -10.96 -19.09
C GLN A 379 -14.29 -11.84 -20.25
N THR A 380 -15.17 -12.81 -19.99
CA THR A 380 -15.83 -13.61 -21.04
C THR A 380 -16.68 -12.71 -21.93
N LEU A 381 -17.42 -11.76 -21.36
CA LEU A 381 -18.26 -10.82 -22.09
C LEU A 381 -17.44 -9.96 -23.05
N PHE A 382 -16.28 -9.45 -22.60
CA PHE A 382 -15.32 -8.77 -23.47
C PHE A 382 -14.79 -9.69 -24.57
N PHE A 383 -14.37 -10.91 -24.21
CA PHE A 383 -13.84 -11.90 -25.16
C PHE A 383 -14.83 -12.22 -26.29
N MET A 384 -16.13 -12.32 -25.97
CA MET A 384 -17.16 -12.61 -26.96
C MET A 384 -17.52 -11.43 -27.86
N ARG A 385 -17.31 -10.19 -27.39
CA ARG A 385 -17.64 -8.96 -28.13
C ARG A 385 -16.49 -8.44 -28.99
N ALA A 386 -15.26 -8.55 -28.48
CA ALA A 386 -14.11 -7.92 -29.10
C ALA A 386 -13.51 -8.79 -30.22
N LYS A 387 -13.00 -8.12 -31.26
CA LYS A 387 -12.23 -8.75 -32.34
C LYS A 387 -10.75 -8.83 -31.98
N ASN A 388 -10.04 -9.80 -32.56
CA ASN A 388 -8.59 -9.93 -32.42
C ASN A 388 -8.15 -10.05 -30.94
N VAL A 389 -8.91 -10.82 -30.16
CA VAL A 389 -8.60 -11.11 -28.76
C VAL A 389 -8.63 -12.61 -28.50
N GLY A 390 -7.86 -13.03 -27.50
CA GLY A 390 -7.82 -14.42 -27.02
C GLY A 390 -7.85 -14.44 -25.51
N MET A 391 -8.57 -15.39 -24.92
CA MET A 391 -8.72 -15.51 -23.47
C MET A 391 -8.23 -16.88 -23.00
N VAL A 392 -7.47 -16.88 -21.90
CA VAL A 392 -6.97 -18.07 -21.23
C VAL A 392 -7.70 -18.26 -19.89
N PRO A 393 -8.57 -19.26 -19.74
CA PRO A 393 -9.19 -19.58 -18.46
C PRO A 393 -8.15 -20.09 -17.45
N GLN A 394 -8.38 -19.75 -16.17
CA GLN A 394 -7.47 -20.10 -15.06
C GLN A 394 -8.16 -20.81 -13.89
N HIS A 395 -9.46 -21.10 -14.00
CA HIS A 395 -10.21 -21.73 -12.91
C HIS A 395 -9.72 -23.16 -12.58
N ASP A 396 -8.98 -23.78 -13.51
CA ASP A 396 -8.38 -25.11 -13.37
C ASP A 396 -6.94 -25.10 -12.79
N LEU A 397 -6.40 -23.94 -12.40
CA LEU A 397 -4.97 -23.78 -12.02
C LEU A 397 -4.71 -23.54 -10.51
N ASN A 398 -5.71 -23.26 -9.69
CA ASN A 398 -5.50 -22.86 -8.29
C ASN A 398 -6.55 -23.36 -7.29
N SER A 399 -7.29 -24.43 -7.63
CA SER A 399 -8.38 -24.93 -6.79
C SER A 399 -7.97 -25.32 -5.36
N ALA A 400 -6.73 -25.78 -5.14
CA ALA A 400 -6.25 -26.19 -3.82
C ALA A 400 -5.80 -25.05 -2.88
N ARG A 401 -5.74 -23.78 -3.36
CA ARG A 401 -5.42 -22.60 -2.54
C ARG A 401 -6.43 -21.46 -2.79
N PRO A 402 -7.71 -21.68 -2.44
CA PRO A 402 -8.81 -20.79 -2.81
C PRO A 402 -8.67 -19.37 -2.24
N THR A 403 -7.91 -19.17 -1.16
CA THR A 403 -7.67 -17.86 -0.54
C THR A 403 -6.41 -17.15 -1.05
N GLY A 404 -5.63 -17.78 -1.94
CA GLY A 404 -4.38 -17.23 -2.47
C GLY A 404 -4.60 -16.34 -3.69
N ILE A 405 -4.62 -15.02 -3.50
CA ILE A 405 -4.81 -14.05 -4.61
C ILE A 405 -3.66 -14.05 -5.63
N HIS A 406 -2.48 -14.57 -5.25
CA HIS A 406 -1.34 -14.78 -6.14
C HIS A 406 -1.11 -16.28 -6.33
N TYR A 407 -1.65 -16.82 -7.42
CA TYR A 407 -1.50 -18.24 -7.77
C TYR A 407 -0.07 -18.53 -8.24
N PHE A 408 0.46 -19.70 -7.90
CA PHE A 408 1.87 -20.03 -8.19
C PHE A 408 2.08 -20.61 -9.59
N ASN A 409 1.10 -21.34 -10.14
CA ASN A 409 1.20 -21.87 -11.50
C ASN A 409 0.95 -20.77 -12.54
N LYS A 410 2.02 -20.02 -12.85
CA LYS A 410 2.06 -19.03 -13.94
C LYS A 410 2.66 -19.60 -15.23
N LEU A 411 3.11 -20.85 -15.21
CA LEU A 411 3.73 -21.51 -16.36
C LEU A 411 2.69 -21.85 -17.42
N ASP A 412 1.63 -22.55 -17.01
CA ASP A 412 0.61 -23.03 -17.96
C ASP A 412 -0.27 -21.93 -18.54
N PRO A 413 -0.73 -20.90 -17.81
CA PRO A 413 -1.44 -19.80 -18.44
C PRO A 413 -0.54 -19.01 -19.41
N GLY A 414 0.77 -18.86 -19.13
CA GLY A 414 1.72 -18.27 -20.07
C GLY A 414 1.90 -19.10 -21.35
N ARG A 415 1.99 -20.43 -21.22
CA ARG A 415 1.99 -21.37 -22.36
C ARG A 415 0.70 -21.31 -23.19
N ARG A 416 -0.45 -21.23 -22.53
CA ARG A 416 -1.76 -21.12 -23.20
C ARG A 416 -1.90 -19.79 -23.95
N LEU A 417 -1.36 -18.69 -23.41
CA LEU A 417 -1.29 -17.41 -24.14
C LEU A 417 -0.43 -17.56 -25.41
N ALA A 418 0.68 -18.29 -25.34
CA ALA A 418 1.52 -18.54 -26.51
C ALA A 418 0.83 -19.40 -27.57
N ARG A 419 -0.06 -20.33 -27.17
CA ARG A 419 -0.87 -21.11 -28.13
C ARG A 419 -1.81 -20.24 -28.96
N TRP A 420 -2.44 -19.23 -28.35
CA TRP A 420 -3.20 -18.23 -29.11
C TRP A 420 -2.32 -17.52 -30.13
N ALA A 421 -1.11 -17.14 -29.72
CA ALA A 421 -0.17 -16.49 -30.62
C ALA A 421 0.27 -17.39 -31.80
N LEU A 422 0.66 -18.64 -31.50
CA LEU A 422 1.02 -19.66 -32.49
C LEU A 422 -0.09 -19.89 -33.52
N ALA A 423 -1.35 -19.94 -33.08
CA ALA A 423 -2.47 -20.18 -33.97
C ALA A 423 -2.81 -18.97 -34.88
N HIS A 424 -2.72 -17.74 -34.37
CA HIS A 424 -3.26 -16.56 -35.06
C HIS A 424 -2.21 -15.61 -35.67
N GLU A 425 -0.96 -15.66 -35.21
CA GLU A 425 0.16 -14.90 -35.81
C GLU A 425 1.04 -15.76 -36.71
N TYR A 426 1.05 -17.08 -36.50
CA TYR A 426 2.00 -17.99 -37.14
C TYR A 426 1.33 -19.21 -37.78
N ASP A 427 -0.01 -19.18 -37.90
CA ASP A 427 -0.85 -20.16 -38.60
C ASP A 427 -0.56 -21.63 -38.20
N LYS A 428 -0.22 -21.86 -36.94
CA LYS A 428 0.00 -23.21 -36.40
C LYS A 428 -1.34 -23.87 -36.13
N ASP A 429 -1.56 -25.03 -36.74
CA ASP A 429 -2.73 -25.87 -36.46
C ASP A 429 -2.55 -26.59 -35.12
N ILE A 430 -2.86 -25.89 -34.02
CA ILE A 430 -2.75 -26.40 -32.66
C ILE A 430 -4.00 -26.07 -31.83
N PRO A 431 -4.26 -26.82 -30.74
CA PRO A 431 -5.32 -26.45 -29.80
C PRO A 431 -4.95 -25.20 -29.01
N TYR A 432 -5.74 -24.14 -29.10
CA TYR A 432 -5.49 -22.86 -28.39
C TYR A 432 -6.64 -22.41 -27.47
N ALA A 433 -7.85 -22.95 -27.65
CA ALA A 433 -9.00 -22.67 -26.79
C ALA A 433 -9.66 -23.96 -26.28
N GLY A 434 -10.23 -23.90 -25.09
CA GLY A 434 -11.15 -24.93 -24.59
C GLY A 434 -12.58 -24.70 -25.09
N PRO A 435 -13.54 -25.56 -24.70
CA PRO A 435 -14.95 -25.40 -25.03
C PRO A 435 -15.51 -24.05 -24.56
N ILE A 436 -16.22 -23.34 -25.43
CA ILE A 436 -16.82 -22.03 -25.13
C ILE A 436 -18.34 -22.20 -25.13
N PHE A 437 -19.04 -21.73 -24.10
CA PHE A 437 -20.50 -21.75 -24.10
C PHE A 437 -21.05 -21.01 -25.33
N LYS A 438 -21.94 -21.65 -26.07
CA LYS A 438 -22.59 -21.10 -27.27
C LYS A 438 -24.06 -20.76 -26.99
N SER A 439 -24.82 -21.72 -26.49
CA SER A 439 -26.24 -21.57 -26.17
C SER A 439 -26.73 -22.73 -25.29
N TYR A 440 -27.97 -22.65 -24.83
CA TYR A 440 -28.67 -23.82 -24.30
C TYR A 440 -30.12 -23.86 -24.82
N THR A 441 -30.71 -25.06 -24.83
CA THR A 441 -32.14 -25.26 -25.06
C THR A 441 -32.75 -26.02 -23.88
N VAL A 442 -34.03 -25.76 -23.61
CA VAL A 442 -34.79 -26.42 -22.54
C VAL A 442 -35.83 -27.34 -23.18
N ASP A 443 -35.77 -28.63 -22.86
CA ASP A 443 -36.74 -29.66 -23.27
C ASP A 443 -37.31 -30.32 -22.01
N GLY A 444 -38.50 -29.87 -21.60
CA GLY A 444 -39.12 -30.30 -20.35
C GLY A 444 -38.24 -29.97 -19.14
N ASN A 445 -37.73 -31.00 -18.47
CA ASN A 445 -36.82 -30.89 -17.32
C ASN A 445 -35.33 -31.07 -17.69
N LYS A 446 -35.02 -31.15 -18.99
CA LYS A 446 -33.66 -31.31 -19.51
C LYS A 446 -33.16 -30.00 -20.12
N VAL A 447 -31.91 -29.68 -19.86
CA VAL A 447 -31.21 -28.56 -20.52
C VAL A 447 -30.09 -29.12 -21.38
N ARG A 448 -30.09 -28.83 -22.67
CA ARG A 448 -29.00 -29.19 -23.60
C ARG A 448 -28.10 -27.98 -23.81
N VAL A 449 -26.87 -28.06 -23.32
CA VAL A 449 -25.87 -26.99 -23.42
C VAL A 449 -24.95 -27.25 -24.61
N GLN A 450 -24.82 -26.26 -25.48
CA GLN A 450 -23.99 -26.32 -26.68
C GLN A 450 -22.67 -25.56 -26.48
N PHE A 451 -21.59 -26.13 -27.00
CA PHE A 451 -20.26 -25.53 -26.94
C PHE A 451 -19.71 -25.24 -28.34
N GLU A 452 -19.10 -24.07 -28.50
CA GLU A 452 -18.22 -23.75 -29.62
C GLU A 452 -16.82 -24.30 -29.32
N GLN A 453 -16.25 -25.07 -30.25
CA GLN A 453 -14.84 -25.46 -30.24
C GLN A 453 -14.06 -24.53 -31.17
N ARG A 454 -12.87 -24.08 -30.73
CA ARG A 454 -11.93 -23.31 -31.57
C ARG A 454 -10.57 -23.99 -31.63
N GLY A 455 -9.99 -24.07 -32.83
CA GLY A 455 -8.75 -24.79 -33.10
C GLY A 455 -8.90 -26.32 -33.07
N ALA A 456 -7.77 -27.04 -33.12
CA ALA A 456 -7.71 -28.50 -33.15
C ALA A 456 -8.01 -29.19 -31.80
N GLY A 457 -8.97 -28.67 -31.03
CA GLY A 457 -9.27 -29.10 -29.66
C GLY A 457 -10.01 -30.45 -29.53
N GLY A 458 -10.70 -30.88 -30.58
CA GLY A 458 -11.55 -32.09 -30.59
C GLY A 458 -12.84 -31.96 -29.76
N SER A 459 -13.52 -33.09 -29.55
CA SER A 459 -14.81 -33.18 -28.84
C SER A 459 -14.68 -32.91 -27.33
N LEU A 460 -15.80 -32.92 -26.61
CA LEU A 460 -15.82 -32.83 -25.14
C LEU A 460 -15.27 -34.10 -24.46
N MET A 461 -14.70 -33.93 -23.26
CA MET A 461 -14.30 -35.03 -22.37
C MET A 461 -14.43 -34.64 -20.89
N VAL A 462 -14.58 -35.65 -20.03
CA VAL A 462 -14.42 -35.51 -18.58
C VAL A 462 -12.94 -35.73 -18.24
N ALA A 463 -12.29 -34.74 -17.67
CA ALA A 463 -10.85 -34.79 -17.42
C ALA A 463 -10.43 -34.06 -16.15
N SER A 464 -9.23 -34.38 -15.66
CA SER A 464 -8.65 -33.79 -14.46
C SER A 464 -7.17 -33.49 -14.65
N LYS A 465 -6.69 -32.50 -13.90
CA LYS A 465 -5.27 -32.20 -13.73
C LYS A 465 -4.68 -32.66 -12.40
N GLY A 466 -5.50 -33.25 -11.52
CA GLY A 466 -5.11 -33.58 -10.15
C GLY A 466 -4.94 -32.38 -9.19
N MET A 467 -5.27 -31.15 -9.61
CA MET A 467 -5.15 -29.92 -8.81
C MET A 467 -6.16 -29.77 -7.66
N GLN A 468 -6.93 -30.82 -7.35
CA GLN A 468 -7.66 -30.92 -6.09
C GLN A 468 -6.68 -31.03 -4.90
N ALA A 469 -5.48 -31.58 -5.14
CA ALA A 469 -4.37 -31.55 -4.21
C ALA A 469 -3.46 -30.33 -4.45
N ASP A 470 -2.82 -29.83 -3.39
CA ASP A 470 -1.83 -28.76 -3.50
C ASP A 470 -0.57 -29.30 -4.20
N TYR A 471 -0.32 -28.90 -5.44
CA TYR A 471 0.84 -29.36 -6.22
C TYR A 471 2.19 -29.03 -5.53
N GLN A 472 2.26 -28.08 -4.59
CA GLN A 472 3.50 -27.87 -3.81
C GLN A 472 3.76 -29.04 -2.85
N LYS A 473 2.72 -29.76 -2.47
CA LYS A 473 2.77 -30.93 -1.58
C LYS A 473 2.89 -32.23 -2.35
N ASP A 474 2.21 -32.34 -3.49
CA ASP A 474 2.28 -33.51 -4.36
C ASP A 474 2.37 -33.11 -5.85
N PRO A 475 3.59 -32.84 -6.35
CA PRO A 475 3.80 -32.52 -7.76
C PRO A 475 3.45 -33.68 -8.71
N SER A 476 3.48 -34.93 -8.23
CA SER A 476 3.28 -36.12 -9.07
C SER A 476 1.82 -36.34 -9.46
N ALA A 477 0.90 -35.80 -8.66
CA ALA A 477 -0.52 -35.78 -8.96
C ALA A 477 -0.89 -34.78 -10.07
N TYR A 478 -0.01 -33.83 -10.41
CA TYR A 478 -0.29 -32.79 -11.40
C TYR A 478 -0.01 -33.21 -12.84
N VAL A 479 -0.94 -32.91 -13.76
CA VAL A 479 -0.76 -33.08 -15.21
C VAL A 479 -1.23 -31.85 -16.00
N GLU A 480 -0.45 -31.44 -17.00
CA GLU A 480 -0.83 -30.48 -18.06
C GLU A 480 -0.38 -31.04 -19.42
N PRO A 481 -1.25 -31.16 -20.44
CA PRO A 481 -2.70 -30.86 -20.39
C PRO A 481 -3.47 -31.85 -19.50
N ALA A 482 -4.74 -31.54 -19.22
CA ALA A 482 -5.60 -32.42 -18.42
C ALA A 482 -5.77 -33.80 -19.09
N ARG A 483 -5.87 -34.86 -18.27
CA ARG A 483 -6.07 -36.24 -18.74
C ARG A 483 -7.49 -36.70 -18.48
N GLU A 484 -8.04 -37.47 -19.42
CA GLU A 484 -9.38 -38.06 -19.28
C GLU A 484 -9.50 -38.90 -18.01
N THR A 485 -10.66 -38.82 -17.36
CA THR A 485 -11.00 -39.61 -16.17
C THR A 485 -12.20 -40.52 -16.47
N PRO A 486 -11.98 -41.69 -17.10
CA PRO A 486 -13.06 -42.58 -17.51
C PRO A 486 -13.98 -42.97 -16.35
N GLY A 487 -15.29 -42.85 -16.56
CA GLY A 487 -16.31 -43.19 -15.56
C GLY A 487 -16.58 -42.13 -14.50
N GLU A 488 -15.82 -41.02 -14.45
CA GLU A 488 -16.19 -39.88 -13.62
C GLU A 488 -17.40 -39.11 -14.19
N LYS A 489 -18.25 -38.60 -13.30
CA LYS A 489 -19.37 -37.73 -13.66
C LYS A 489 -18.89 -36.28 -13.82
N LEU A 490 -19.56 -35.51 -14.69
CA LEU A 490 -19.38 -34.06 -14.75
C LEU A 490 -19.80 -33.42 -13.43
N LYS A 491 -19.05 -32.39 -13.02
CA LYS A 491 -19.23 -31.64 -11.78
C LYS A 491 -19.52 -30.16 -12.09
N HIS A 492 -19.98 -29.42 -11.08
CA HIS A 492 -20.17 -27.95 -11.12
C HIS A 492 -21.23 -27.42 -12.08
N PHE A 493 -22.12 -28.28 -12.59
CA PHE A 493 -23.35 -27.85 -13.25
C PHE A 493 -24.43 -27.56 -12.22
N ARG A 494 -25.16 -26.46 -12.42
CA ARG A 494 -26.33 -26.09 -11.63
C ARG A 494 -27.43 -25.56 -12.54
N LEU A 495 -28.67 -25.81 -12.14
CA LEU A 495 -29.87 -25.27 -12.79
C LEU A 495 -30.62 -24.38 -11.81
N ALA A 496 -31.35 -23.40 -12.34
CA ALA A 496 -32.29 -22.58 -11.58
C ALA A 496 -33.64 -22.52 -12.30
N GLY A 497 -34.72 -22.50 -11.51
CA GLY A 497 -36.07 -22.27 -12.01
C GLY A 497 -36.42 -20.79 -11.99
N LYS A 498 -37.73 -20.48 -12.10
CA LYS A 498 -38.23 -19.10 -12.05
C LYS A 498 -37.92 -18.38 -10.73
N ASP A 499 -37.70 -19.12 -9.65
CA ASP A 499 -37.32 -18.63 -8.33
C ASP A 499 -35.86 -18.13 -8.25
N LYS A 500 -35.06 -18.33 -9.30
CA LYS A 500 -33.63 -17.99 -9.38
C LYS A 500 -32.76 -18.67 -8.31
N VAL A 501 -33.29 -19.72 -7.66
CA VAL A 501 -32.52 -20.52 -6.70
C VAL A 501 -31.72 -21.58 -7.45
N TRP A 502 -30.40 -21.55 -7.28
CA TRP A 502 -29.51 -22.46 -7.96
C TRP A 502 -29.38 -23.80 -7.25
N HIS A 503 -29.64 -24.90 -7.94
CA HIS A 503 -29.53 -26.26 -7.43
C HIS A 503 -28.47 -27.06 -8.18
N PRO A 504 -27.74 -27.98 -7.51
CA PRO A 504 -26.88 -28.95 -8.18
C PRO A 504 -27.62 -29.72 -9.28
N ALA A 505 -26.93 -30.02 -10.37
CA ALA A 505 -27.48 -30.73 -11.50
C ALA A 505 -26.57 -31.91 -11.92
N GLU A 506 -27.20 -32.99 -12.37
CA GLU A 506 -26.52 -34.09 -13.04
C GLU A 506 -26.25 -33.69 -14.50
N ALA A 507 -25.05 -33.96 -14.99
CA ALA A 507 -24.64 -33.59 -16.34
C ALA A 507 -23.93 -34.76 -17.04
N VAL A 508 -24.25 -34.98 -18.32
CA VAL A 508 -23.71 -36.05 -19.16
C VAL A 508 -23.34 -35.48 -20.53
N ILE A 509 -22.17 -35.86 -21.05
CA ILE A 509 -21.74 -35.49 -22.41
C ILE A 509 -22.54 -36.33 -23.41
N ASP A 510 -23.19 -35.67 -24.37
CA ASP A 510 -23.93 -36.26 -25.48
C ASP A 510 -23.42 -35.65 -26.80
N GLY A 511 -22.46 -36.34 -27.44
CA GLY A 511 -21.73 -35.80 -28.59
C GLY A 511 -20.92 -34.55 -28.22
N ASP A 512 -21.24 -33.41 -28.84
CA ASP A 512 -20.65 -32.10 -28.58
C ASP A 512 -21.53 -31.22 -27.66
N GLU A 513 -22.60 -31.79 -27.10
CA GLU A 513 -23.48 -31.15 -26.14
C GLU A 513 -23.30 -31.75 -24.73
N VAL A 514 -23.81 -31.03 -23.73
CA VAL A 514 -23.98 -31.56 -22.37
C VAL A 514 -25.47 -31.52 -22.01
N GLU A 515 -26.05 -32.68 -21.73
CA GLU A 515 -27.40 -32.80 -21.17
C GLU A 515 -27.32 -32.62 -19.64
N VAL A 516 -28.08 -31.67 -19.12
CA VAL A 516 -28.09 -31.27 -17.71
C VAL A 516 -29.51 -31.40 -17.13
N THR A 517 -29.65 -32.05 -15.98
CA THR A 517 -30.95 -32.27 -15.30
C THR A 517 -30.84 -32.06 -13.79
N SER A 518 -31.93 -31.62 -13.15
CA SER A 518 -32.00 -31.55 -11.69
C SER A 518 -33.40 -31.89 -11.18
N LYS A 519 -33.49 -32.81 -10.22
CA LYS A 519 -34.79 -33.17 -9.59
C LYS A 519 -35.41 -31.99 -8.82
N ALA A 520 -34.59 -31.06 -8.35
CA ALA A 520 -35.04 -29.86 -7.65
C ALA A 520 -35.58 -28.78 -8.59
N VAL A 521 -35.28 -28.87 -9.90
CA VAL A 521 -35.62 -27.85 -10.89
C VAL A 521 -36.38 -28.50 -12.04
N PRO A 522 -37.69 -28.77 -11.89
CA PRO A 522 -38.49 -29.44 -12.92
C PRO A 522 -38.74 -28.56 -14.16
N GLN A 523 -38.58 -27.24 -14.04
CA GLN A 523 -38.75 -26.26 -15.12
C GLN A 523 -37.54 -25.31 -15.14
N PRO A 524 -36.40 -25.73 -15.71
CA PRO A 524 -35.19 -24.93 -15.69
C PRO A 524 -35.32 -23.70 -16.61
N GLN A 525 -34.83 -22.57 -16.13
CA GLN A 525 -34.71 -21.30 -16.86
C GLN A 525 -33.29 -20.76 -16.85
N GLY A 526 -32.42 -21.29 -15.98
CA GLY A 526 -31.01 -20.93 -15.92
C GLY A 526 -30.11 -22.15 -15.84
N VAL A 527 -28.91 -21.99 -16.38
CA VAL A 527 -27.83 -22.97 -16.33
C VAL A 527 -26.51 -22.27 -16.07
N GLN A 528 -25.70 -22.87 -15.19
CA GLN A 528 -24.34 -22.41 -14.93
C GLN A 528 -23.36 -23.58 -14.81
N TYR A 529 -22.12 -23.30 -15.19
CA TYR A 529 -20.98 -24.20 -15.03
C TYR A 529 -19.81 -23.44 -14.41
N ALA A 530 -19.30 -23.94 -13.27
CA ALA A 530 -18.12 -23.41 -12.59
C ALA A 530 -18.17 -21.90 -12.23
N TYR A 531 -19.38 -21.33 -12.13
CA TYR A 531 -19.66 -19.97 -11.67
C TYR A 531 -19.74 -19.93 -10.13
N SER A 532 -18.57 -19.95 -9.50
CA SER A 532 -18.38 -19.74 -8.05
C SER A 532 -16.96 -19.31 -7.77
N ALA A 533 -16.66 -18.76 -6.60
CA ALA A 533 -15.37 -18.21 -6.20
C ALA A 533 -14.21 -19.18 -6.48
N SER A 534 -14.42 -20.46 -6.14
CA SER A 534 -13.47 -21.55 -6.30
C SER A 534 -14.20 -22.85 -6.69
N PRO A 535 -14.42 -23.12 -8.00
CA PRO A 535 -15.07 -24.34 -8.49
C PRO A 535 -14.09 -25.54 -8.45
N ILE A 536 -13.73 -25.99 -7.25
CA ILE A 536 -12.73 -27.03 -7.03
C ILE A 536 -13.15 -28.33 -7.73
N GLY A 537 -12.35 -28.78 -8.69
CA GLY A 537 -12.62 -30.01 -9.43
C GLY A 537 -13.61 -29.89 -10.59
N ALA A 538 -13.84 -28.69 -11.11
CA ALA A 538 -14.43 -28.50 -12.43
C ALA A 538 -13.67 -29.33 -13.48
N ASN A 539 -14.41 -30.15 -14.25
CA ASN A 539 -13.84 -31.28 -14.99
C ASN A 539 -14.32 -31.42 -16.45
N LEU A 540 -14.91 -30.36 -17.04
CA LEU A 540 -15.24 -30.33 -18.47
C LEU A 540 -14.08 -29.74 -19.29
N TYR A 541 -13.56 -30.54 -20.23
CA TYR A 541 -12.45 -30.20 -21.12
C TYR A 541 -12.76 -30.60 -22.57
N ASN A 542 -11.96 -30.13 -23.52
CA ASN A 542 -11.89 -30.76 -24.85
C ASN A 542 -10.82 -31.87 -24.89
N ARG A 543 -10.77 -32.65 -25.97
CA ARG A 543 -9.80 -33.75 -26.17
C ARG A 543 -8.33 -33.31 -26.15
N ALA A 544 -8.03 -32.04 -26.39
CA ALA A 544 -6.71 -31.45 -26.20
C ALA A 544 -6.35 -31.11 -24.74
N GLY A 545 -7.28 -31.34 -23.81
CA GLY A 545 -7.11 -31.09 -22.38
C GLY A 545 -7.10 -29.60 -22.00
N LEU A 546 -7.77 -28.75 -22.78
CA LEU A 546 -8.06 -27.35 -22.45
C LEU A 546 -9.45 -27.22 -21.79
N PRO A 547 -9.56 -26.47 -20.68
CA PRO A 547 -10.79 -26.44 -19.87
C PRO A 547 -11.89 -25.62 -20.54
N ALA A 548 -13.15 -26.02 -20.32
CA ALA A 548 -14.31 -25.23 -20.73
C ALA A 548 -14.36 -23.90 -19.97
N ILE A 549 -14.71 -22.81 -20.65
CA ILE A 549 -14.83 -21.49 -20.03
C ILE A 549 -16.06 -21.51 -19.08
N PRO A 550 -15.94 -21.06 -17.82
CA PRO A 550 -17.08 -20.91 -16.92
C PRO A 550 -18.15 -19.99 -17.52
N PHE A 551 -19.41 -20.24 -17.16
CA PHE A 551 -20.54 -19.42 -17.60
C PHE A 551 -21.71 -19.49 -16.62
N ALA A 552 -22.52 -18.44 -16.59
CA ALA A 552 -23.83 -18.43 -15.94
C ALA A 552 -24.85 -17.65 -16.79
N TYR A 553 -25.94 -18.31 -17.16
CA TYR A 553 -27.01 -17.72 -17.95
C TYR A 553 -28.38 -18.01 -17.34
N PHE A 554 -29.27 -17.02 -17.38
CA PHE A 554 -30.66 -17.11 -16.97
C PHE A 554 -31.53 -16.42 -18.02
N ASP A 555 -32.57 -17.09 -18.52
CA ASP A 555 -33.46 -16.56 -19.55
C ASP A 555 -32.69 -16.04 -20.80
N GLY A 556 -31.73 -16.84 -21.26
CA GLY A 556 -30.84 -16.50 -22.38
C GLY A 556 -29.85 -15.35 -22.14
N GLN A 557 -29.83 -14.73 -20.96
CA GLN A 557 -28.95 -13.60 -20.65
C GLN A 557 -27.83 -14.02 -19.68
N GLN A 558 -26.62 -13.49 -19.91
CA GLN A 558 -25.49 -13.71 -19.02
C GLN A 558 -25.74 -13.02 -17.68
N MET A 559 -25.43 -13.71 -16.59
CA MET A 559 -25.72 -13.24 -15.24
C MET A 559 -24.55 -12.52 -14.57
N PHE A 560 -24.91 -11.55 -13.73
CA PHE A 560 -24.02 -10.86 -12.81
C PHE A 560 -24.78 -10.61 -11.50
N ASN A 561 -24.11 -10.65 -10.35
CA ASN A 561 -24.77 -10.37 -9.06
C ASN A 561 -25.39 -8.97 -8.99
N GLU A 562 -24.84 -8.00 -9.74
CA GLU A 562 -25.37 -6.64 -9.80
C GLU A 562 -26.77 -6.56 -10.43
N ASP A 563 -27.20 -7.59 -11.17
CA ASP A 563 -28.54 -7.68 -11.76
C ASP A 563 -29.57 -8.33 -10.82
N ASP A 564 -29.14 -8.87 -9.68
CA ASP A 564 -30.01 -9.53 -8.71
C ASP A 564 -30.49 -8.52 -7.64
N PRO A 565 -31.77 -8.10 -7.66
CA PRO A 565 -32.26 -7.10 -6.71
C PRO A 565 -32.16 -7.55 -5.25
N GLU A 566 -32.26 -8.85 -4.96
CA GLU A 566 -32.15 -9.36 -3.60
C GLU A 566 -30.70 -9.27 -3.09
N ILE A 567 -29.73 -9.59 -3.93
CA ILE A 567 -28.30 -9.44 -3.60
C ILE A 567 -27.95 -7.96 -3.40
N VAL A 568 -28.45 -7.07 -4.28
CA VAL A 568 -28.23 -5.63 -4.16
C VAL A 568 -28.87 -5.09 -2.87
N ALA A 569 -30.11 -5.46 -2.57
CA ALA A 569 -30.79 -5.05 -1.35
C ALA A 569 -30.10 -5.59 -0.08
N ALA A 570 -29.63 -6.84 -0.10
CA ALA A 570 -28.88 -7.43 1.00
C ALA A 570 -27.53 -6.72 1.22
N ALA A 571 -26.84 -6.34 0.14
CA ALA A 571 -25.60 -5.57 0.23
C ALA A 571 -25.84 -4.16 0.79
N GLN A 572 -26.93 -3.50 0.38
CA GLN A 572 -27.36 -2.21 0.94
C GLN A 572 -27.71 -2.33 2.43
N ALA A 573 -28.51 -3.33 2.81
CA ALA A 573 -28.86 -3.59 4.20
C ALA A 573 -27.64 -3.97 5.07
N ASP A 574 -26.68 -4.73 4.54
CA ASP A 574 -25.41 -5.03 5.22
C ASP A 574 -24.56 -3.77 5.41
N ALA A 575 -24.52 -2.88 4.40
CA ALA A 575 -23.88 -1.58 4.51
C ALA A 575 -24.57 -0.71 5.56
N GLU A 576 -25.89 -0.63 5.57
CA GLU A 576 -26.65 0.07 6.61
C GLU A 576 -26.48 -0.57 8.00
N ARG A 577 -26.38 -1.89 8.11
CA ARG A 577 -26.09 -2.56 9.39
C ARG A 577 -24.67 -2.24 9.87
N LYS A 578 -23.69 -2.25 8.95
CA LYS A 578 -22.28 -1.95 9.28
C LYS A 578 -22.04 -0.48 9.55
N TRP A 579 -22.83 0.43 8.96
CA TRP A 579 -22.52 1.86 8.90
C TRP A 579 -23.68 2.82 9.30
N GLY A 580 -24.91 2.34 9.47
CA GLY A 580 -26.14 3.16 9.50
C GLY A 580 -26.64 3.64 10.87
N LYS A 581 -26.25 3.02 11.99
CA LYS A 581 -26.45 3.58 13.35
C LYS A 581 -25.30 3.20 14.25
N LYS A 582 -24.60 4.19 14.79
CA LYS A 582 -23.58 3.96 15.80
C LYS A 582 -24.25 3.86 17.18
N THR A 583 -24.17 2.72 17.85
CA THR A 583 -24.43 2.57 19.29
C THR A 583 -23.12 2.14 19.93
N TYR A 584 -22.46 3.03 20.67
CA TYR A 584 -21.23 2.70 21.38
C TYR A 584 -21.00 3.60 22.59
N LEU A 585 -20.32 3.01 23.57
CA LEU A 585 -19.73 3.68 24.73
C LEU A 585 -18.28 3.22 24.82
N LEU A 586 -17.34 4.16 24.70
CA LEU A 586 -15.91 3.86 24.65
C LEU A 586 -15.15 4.74 25.66
N PRO A 587 -14.98 4.27 26.91
CA PRO A 587 -14.14 4.95 27.90
C PRO A 587 -12.68 5.02 27.43
N ALA A 588 -11.99 6.10 27.76
CA ALA A 588 -10.58 6.30 27.41
C ALA A 588 -9.70 5.12 27.88
N THR A 589 -8.56 4.92 27.21
CA THR A 589 -7.74 3.72 27.36
C THR A 589 -7.13 3.55 28.75
N LEU A 590 -7.03 4.63 29.53
CA LEU A 590 -6.59 4.60 30.93
C LEU A 590 -7.65 4.00 31.87
N PHE A 591 -8.91 4.02 31.48
CA PHE A 591 -10.02 3.51 32.29
C PHE A 591 -10.29 2.06 31.92
N ARG A 592 -9.45 1.17 32.45
CA ARG A 592 -9.54 -0.29 32.31
C ARG A 592 -9.49 -0.93 33.70
N ASP A 593 -9.89 -2.18 33.78
CA ASP A 593 -9.86 -2.93 35.04
C ASP A 593 -8.48 -2.79 35.68
N HIS A 594 -8.48 -2.68 37.00
CA HIS A 594 -7.30 -2.42 37.81
C HIS A 594 -6.68 -1.01 37.65
N ALA A 595 -7.41 -0.02 37.13
CA ALA A 595 -6.87 1.35 37.05
C ALA A 595 -6.45 1.93 38.41
N VAL A 596 -5.46 2.82 38.40
CA VAL A 596 -5.13 3.70 39.53
C VAL A 596 -5.41 5.14 39.10
N ILE A 597 -6.22 5.84 39.87
CA ILE A 597 -6.53 7.26 39.66
C ILE A 597 -5.91 8.13 40.76
N GLN A 598 -5.59 9.38 40.42
CA GLN A 598 -4.87 10.30 41.31
C GLN A 598 -5.72 10.70 42.52
N ARG A 599 -5.15 10.57 43.73
CA ARG A 599 -5.71 11.09 44.98
C ARG A 599 -5.58 12.61 45.11
N ASP A 600 -6.39 13.19 45.98
CA ASP A 600 -6.32 14.59 46.44
C ASP A 600 -6.47 15.67 45.34
N LEU A 601 -6.74 15.27 44.10
CA LEU A 601 -6.99 16.14 42.96
C LEU A 601 -8.30 15.74 42.26
N PRO A 602 -8.99 16.67 41.60
CA PRO A 602 -10.16 16.33 40.80
C PRO A 602 -9.77 15.41 39.64
N VAL A 603 -10.49 14.29 39.45
CA VAL A 603 -10.15 13.28 38.44
C VAL A 603 -11.11 13.37 37.26
N PRO A 604 -10.64 13.75 36.05
CA PRO A 604 -11.49 13.74 34.86
C PRO A 604 -11.67 12.30 34.36
N VAL A 605 -12.92 11.82 34.30
CA VAL A 605 -13.29 10.56 33.64
C VAL A 605 -13.95 10.89 32.31
N TRP A 606 -13.47 10.31 31.23
CA TRP A 606 -13.87 10.69 29.87
C TRP A 606 -13.84 9.53 28.88
N GLY A 607 -14.49 9.74 27.75
CA GLY A 607 -14.52 8.79 26.65
C GLY A 607 -15.31 9.31 25.46
N HIS A 608 -15.70 8.39 24.59
CA HIS A 608 -16.46 8.67 23.38
C HIS A 608 -17.81 7.96 23.40
N GLY A 609 -18.81 8.55 22.75
CA GLY A 609 -20.16 8.00 22.64
C GLY A 609 -20.98 8.69 21.56
N VAL A 610 -22.27 8.36 21.50
CA VAL A 610 -23.19 8.92 20.50
C VAL A 610 -23.61 10.35 20.90
N PRO A 611 -23.45 11.38 20.04
CA PRO A 611 -23.81 12.76 20.36
C PRO A 611 -25.23 12.91 20.90
N GLY A 612 -25.42 13.79 21.89
CA GLY A 612 -26.71 14.03 22.54
C GLY A 612 -27.15 12.98 23.56
N THR A 613 -26.39 11.89 23.72
CA THR A 613 -26.73 10.85 24.72
C THR A 613 -26.30 11.28 26.11
N GLU A 614 -27.18 11.14 27.10
CA GLU A 614 -26.85 11.37 28.52
C GLU A 614 -25.96 10.22 29.06
N MET A 615 -24.90 10.60 29.79
CA MET A 615 -23.94 9.72 30.44
C MET A 615 -24.01 9.90 31.96
N ARG A 616 -24.08 8.80 32.71
CA ARG A 616 -24.03 8.77 34.18
C ARG A 616 -22.83 7.95 34.62
N VAL A 617 -22.01 8.52 35.49
CA VAL A 617 -20.78 7.90 35.99
C VAL A 617 -20.87 7.80 37.52
N ALA A 618 -20.67 6.60 38.06
CA ALA A 618 -20.66 6.34 39.49
C ALA A 618 -19.32 5.75 39.93
N PHE A 619 -18.78 6.26 41.05
CA PHE A 619 -17.56 5.76 41.67
C PHE A 619 -17.59 5.99 43.18
N GLY A 620 -17.72 4.91 43.96
CA GLY A 620 -18.03 5.01 45.39
C GLY A 620 -19.34 5.78 45.61
N ASP A 621 -19.33 6.78 46.50
CA ASP A 621 -20.50 7.61 46.78
C ASP A 621 -20.74 8.72 45.74
N GLN A 622 -19.79 8.94 44.83
CA GLN A 622 -19.90 9.99 43.82
C GLN A 622 -20.74 9.54 42.63
N LYS A 623 -21.73 10.34 42.26
CA LYS A 623 -22.53 10.19 41.05
C LYS A 623 -22.47 11.48 40.25
N LYS A 624 -21.96 11.41 39.02
CA LYS A 624 -21.83 12.55 38.11
C LYS A 624 -22.58 12.25 36.81
N GLN A 625 -23.05 13.30 36.13
CA GLN A 625 -23.76 13.18 34.86
C GLN A 625 -23.25 14.21 33.85
N THR A 626 -23.32 13.87 32.56
CA THR A 626 -22.94 14.75 31.46
C THR A 626 -23.69 14.33 30.19
N THR A 627 -23.54 15.07 29.11
CA THR A 627 -24.07 14.71 27.78
C THR A 627 -22.92 14.60 26.81
N VAL A 628 -22.99 13.65 25.88
CA VAL A 628 -22.01 13.55 24.80
C VAL A 628 -22.15 14.77 23.88
N ASP A 629 -21.04 15.47 23.65
CA ASP A 629 -20.99 16.66 22.79
C ASP A 629 -21.13 16.32 21.29
N GLU A 630 -21.23 17.36 20.45
CA GLU A 630 -21.31 17.22 18.99
C GLU A 630 -20.08 16.55 18.35
N PHE A 631 -18.97 16.43 19.10
CA PHE A 631 -17.72 15.82 18.68
C PHE A 631 -17.56 14.38 19.21
N GLU A 632 -18.65 13.76 19.64
CA GLU A 632 -18.70 12.39 20.17
C GLU A 632 -17.98 12.21 21.52
N ARG A 633 -17.68 13.29 22.26
CA ARG A 633 -16.92 13.21 23.53
C ARG A 633 -17.81 13.45 24.73
N TRP A 634 -17.48 12.79 25.83
CA TRP A 634 -18.09 13.07 27.14
C TRP A 634 -17.02 13.10 28.22
N ARG A 635 -17.27 13.90 29.26
CA ARG A 635 -16.40 14.01 30.43
C ARG A 635 -17.20 14.37 31.66
N VAL A 636 -16.85 13.76 32.79
CA VAL A 636 -17.20 14.18 34.14
C VAL A 636 -15.93 14.39 34.95
N THR A 637 -16.01 15.16 36.02
CA THR A 637 -14.91 15.30 36.98
C THR A 637 -15.37 14.76 38.32
N LEU A 638 -14.67 13.75 38.83
CA LEU A 638 -14.83 13.27 40.20
C LEU A 638 -14.14 14.25 41.14
N ASP A 639 -14.78 14.51 42.29
CA ASP A 639 -14.22 15.36 43.34
C ASP A 639 -12.96 14.70 43.93
N PRO A 640 -12.02 15.48 44.48
CA PRO A 640 -10.83 14.95 45.15
C PRO A 640 -11.17 13.87 46.17
N MET A 641 -10.39 12.78 46.17
CA MET A 641 -10.58 11.64 47.07
C MET A 641 -9.27 11.30 47.78
N PRO A 642 -9.32 10.90 49.07
CA PRO A 642 -8.15 10.41 49.76
C PRO A 642 -7.68 9.07 49.17
N ALA A 643 -6.44 8.69 49.47
CA ALA A 643 -5.90 7.38 49.08
C ALA A 643 -6.78 6.23 49.59
N SER A 644 -6.96 5.19 48.78
CA SER A 644 -7.68 3.98 49.18
C SER A 644 -7.09 2.74 48.51
N SER A 645 -6.66 1.79 49.32
CA SER A 645 -6.21 0.45 48.90
C SER A 645 -7.36 -0.53 48.64
N GLN A 646 -8.61 -0.14 48.93
CA GLN A 646 -9.78 -0.94 48.61
C GLN A 646 -10.29 -0.59 47.21
N GLY A 647 -10.19 -1.55 46.30
CA GLY A 647 -10.69 -1.42 44.93
C GLY A 647 -12.19 -1.15 44.89
N ARG A 648 -12.60 -0.25 44.01
CA ARG A 648 -14.02 0.07 43.74
C ARG A 648 -14.30 0.03 42.26
N ASP A 649 -15.52 -0.29 41.90
CA ASP A 649 -15.93 -0.30 40.49
C ASP A 649 -16.30 1.12 40.03
N LEU A 650 -15.86 1.48 38.83
CA LEU A 650 -16.25 2.68 38.10
C LEU A 650 -17.31 2.29 37.07
N GLU A 651 -18.54 2.69 37.32
CA GLU A 651 -19.70 2.36 36.49
C GLU A 651 -20.05 3.53 35.57
N ILE A 652 -20.25 3.25 34.29
CA ILE A 652 -20.62 4.23 33.27
C ILE A 652 -21.88 3.73 32.57
N HIS A 653 -22.96 4.49 32.65
CA HIS A 653 -24.26 4.17 32.06
C HIS A 653 -24.66 5.23 31.05
N CYS A 654 -25.24 4.77 29.94
CA CYS A 654 -25.65 5.61 28.83
C CYS A 654 -27.17 5.53 28.66
N SER A 655 -27.83 6.66 28.39
CA SER A 655 -29.29 6.70 28.17
C SER A 655 -29.76 5.92 26.94
N ASN A 656 -28.86 5.55 26.03
CA ASN A 656 -29.14 4.65 24.91
C ASN A 656 -29.09 3.15 25.26
N GLY A 657 -28.90 2.80 26.54
CA GLY A 657 -28.88 1.42 27.04
C GLY A 657 -27.48 0.79 27.17
N GLU A 658 -26.43 1.40 26.63
CA GLU A 658 -25.05 0.92 26.82
C GLU A 658 -24.55 1.15 28.25
N ALA A 659 -23.75 0.23 28.77
CA ALA A 659 -23.10 0.37 30.07
C ALA A 659 -21.72 -0.28 30.09
N ARG A 660 -20.81 0.26 30.91
CA ARG A 660 -19.48 -0.28 31.16
C ARG A 660 -19.15 -0.18 32.64
N THR A 661 -18.71 -1.31 33.20
CA THR A 661 -18.13 -1.37 34.54
C THR A 661 -16.64 -1.62 34.40
N ILE A 662 -15.83 -0.73 34.99
CA ILE A 662 -14.39 -0.85 35.09
C ILE A 662 -14.08 -1.26 36.52
N ARG A 663 -13.52 -2.46 36.69
CA ARG A 663 -13.44 -3.11 37.99
C ARG A 663 -12.18 -2.77 38.74
N ASP A 664 -12.26 -2.83 40.07
CA ASP A 664 -11.10 -2.77 40.96
C ASP A 664 -10.23 -1.52 40.70
N VAL A 665 -10.83 -0.34 40.65
CA VAL A 665 -10.09 0.93 40.52
C VAL A 665 -9.62 1.39 41.90
N LEU A 666 -8.33 1.69 42.01
CA LEU A 666 -7.70 2.22 43.23
C LEU A 666 -7.51 3.74 43.16
N VAL A 667 -7.46 4.39 44.33
CA VAL A 667 -7.17 5.83 44.46
C VAL A 667 -5.80 6.01 45.13
N GLY A 668 -4.85 6.61 44.43
CA GLY A 668 -3.44 6.67 44.87
C GLY A 668 -2.61 7.70 44.13
N ASP A 669 -1.29 7.61 44.19
CA ASP A 669 -0.39 8.53 43.47
C ASP A 669 -0.08 7.99 42.07
N VAL A 670 -0.33 8.80 41.04
CA VAL A 670 -0.11 8.42 39.63
C VAL A 670 1.09 9.16 39.06
N TRP A 671 2.07 8.42 38.54
CA TRP A 671 3.28 8.97 37.93
C TRP A 671 3.37 8.59 36.46
N ILE A 672 3.84 9.52 35.62
CA ILE A 672 4.12 9.24 34.21
C ILE A 672 5.62 9.19 33.97
N MET A 673 6.08 8.14 33.28
CA MET A 673 7.46 7.96 32.89
C MET A 673 7.65 8.15 31.40
N THR A 674 8.47 9.12 31.02
CA THR A 674 8.71 9.53 29.63
C THR A 674 10.19 9.55 29.29
N GLY A 675 10.50 9.50 27.99
CA GLY A 675 11.87 9.42 27.49
C GLY A 675 12.12 8.10 26.79
N SER A 676 13.21 7.41 27.14
CA SER A 676 13.77 6.30 26.36
C SER A 676 12.82 5.12 26.14
N ARG A 677 13.00 4.39 25.04
CA ARG A 677 12.29 3.13 24.78
C ARG A 677 12.55 2.06 25.85
N GLN A 678 13.72 2.12 26.51
CA GLN A 678 14.12 1.18 27.55
C GLN A 678 13.15 1.15 28.73
N LEU A 679 12.46 2.27 29.02
CA LEU A 679 11.38 2.36 30.02
C LEU A 679 10.38 1.21 29.91
N SER A 680 10.00 0.86 28.68
CA SER A 680 9.00 -0.18 28.39
C SER A 680 9.61 -1.54 28.01
N GLY A 681 10.93 -1.59 27.80
CA GLY A 681 11.64 -2.75 27.25
C GLY A 681 12.35 -3.61 28.30
N GLU A 682 12.71 -3.03 29.43
CA GLU A 682 13.39 -3.72 30.52
C GLU A 682 12.37 -4.19 31.57
N LEU A 683 12.20 -5.51 31.69
CA LEU A 683 11.20 -6.14 32.55
C LEU A 683 11.85 -6.76 33.79
N ILE A 684 11.25 -6.55 34.95
CA ILE A 684 11.72 -7.21 36.17
C ILE A 684 11.20 -8.65 36.20
N ARG A 685 12.07 -9.61 36.46
CA ARG A 685 11.68 -11.03 36.63
C ARG A 685 12.19 -11.53 37.98
N PRO A 686 11.44 -12.39 38.69
CA PRO A 686 11.96 -13.09 39.86
C PRO A 686 13.24 -13.86 39.48
N LYS A 687 14.22 -13.91 40.38
CA LYS A 687 15.40 -14.76 40.18
C LYS A 687 15.00 -16.23 40.32
N GLU A 688 15.74 -17.13 39.67
CA GLU A 688 15.52 -18.57 39.79
C GLU A 688 15.62 -19.01 41.26
N GLY A 689 14.54 -19.59 41.81
CA GLY A 689 14.44 -19.98 43.22
C GLY A 689 13.93 -18.90 44.20
N GLU A 690 13.63 -17.68 43.74
CA GLU A 690 13.07 -16.61 44.57
C GLU A 690 11.53 -16.70 44.65
N ALA A 691 10.96 -16.61 45.85
CA ALA A 691 9.51 -16.63 46.03
C ALA A 691 8.87 -15.35 45.47
N VAL A 692 7.85 -15.48 44.64
CA VAL A 692 7.13 -14.33 44.03
C VAL A 692 6.67 -13.31 45.08
N SER A 693 6.18 -13.81 46.23
CA SER A 693 5.72 -13.00 47.35
C SER A 693 6.79 -12.09 47.97
N SER A 694 8.09 -12.38 47.80
CA SER A 694 9.16 -11.54 48.37
C SER A 694 9.46 -10.29 47.53
N ARG A 695 8.92 -10.22 46.30
CA ARG A 695 9.02 -9.04 45.42
C ARG A 695 7.69 -8.37 45.12
N ALA A 696 6.57 -8.98 45.49
CA ALA A 696 5.26 -8.43 45.20
C ALA A 696 5.07 -7.02 45.81
N LEU A 697 4.65 -6.07 44.99
CA LEU A 697 4.22 -4.74 45.40
C LEU A 697 2.71 -4.63 45.14
N PRO A 698 1.85 -5.16 46.02
CA PRO A 698 0.43 -5.40 45.74
C PRO A 698 -0.39 -4.10 45.52
N LEU A 699 0.12 -2.96 45.97
CA LEU A 699 -0.51 -1.66 45.75
C LEU A 699 0.14 -0.86 44.60
N VAL A 700 1.05 -1.47 43.83
CA VAL A 700 1.63 -0.85 42.62
C VAL A 700 1.00 -1.45 41.38
N ARG A 701 0.60 -0.60 40.43
CA ARG A 701 0.11 -1.02 39.12
C ARG A 701 0.77 -0.24 38.00
N GLU A 702 1.15 -0.91 36.92
CA GLU A 702 1.73 -0.29 35.74
C GLU A 702 0.76 -0.31 34.56
N PHE A 703 0.58 0.84 33.90
CA PHE A 703 -0.05 0.96 32.60
C PHE A 703 1.01 1.18 31.53
N ARG A 704 1.20 0.19 30.65
CA ARG A 704 2.26 0.22 29.62
C ARG A 704 1.69 0.24 28.21
N ILE A 705 2.04 1.26 27.43
CA ILE A 705 1.62 1.34 26.03
C ILE A 705 2.75 0.83 25.12
N LYS A 706 2.55 -0.32 24.47
CA LYS A 706 3.52 -0.92 23.54
C LYS A 706 3.49 -0.21 22.19
N THR A 707 4.46 0.65 21.91
CA THR A 707 4.42 1.46 20.69
C THR A 707 5.75 1.60 19.96
N LYS A 708 5.66 1.93 18.67
CA LYS A 708 6.78 2.35 17.82
C LYS A 708 6.38 3.72 17.25
N ALA A 709 6.77 4.81 17.92
CA ALA A 709 6.36 6.18 17.59
C ALA A 709 6.75 6.65 16.16
N ARG A 710 7.69 5.98 15.48
CA ARG A 710 8.33 6.43 14.23
C ARG A 710 7.46 6.46 12.95
N ARG A 711 6.13 6.19 12.98
CA ARG A 711 5.37 5.86 11.75
C ARG A 711 4.03 6.57 11.53
N PHE A 712 3.61 7.55 12.33
CA PHE A 712 2.26 8.14 12.20
C PHE A 712 2.30 9.63 11.85
N ARG A 713 1.73 10.00 10.70
CA ARG A 713 1.78 11.35 10.12
C ARG A 713 0.83 12.37 10.78
N THR A 714 -0.13 11.92 11.58
CA THR A 714 -1.20 12.79 12.11
C THR A 714 -1.46 12.56 13.61
N PRO A 715 -1.80 13.62 14.37
CA PRO A 715 -2.34 13.49 15.71
C PRO A 715 -3.67 12.76 15.74
N ARG A 716 -3.94 12.09 16.88
CA ARG A 716 -5.25 11.53 17.30
C ARG A 716 -5.89 10.56 16.30
N LYS A 717 -5.64 9.28 16.52
CA LYS A 717 -6.56 8.24 16.07
C LYS A 717 -7.45 7.86 17.24
N LEU A 718 -8.76 7.95 17.09
CA LEU A 718 -9.75 7.45 18.06
C LEU A 718 -9.37 6.07 18.61
N ARG A 719 -8.85 5.18 17.74
CA ARG A 719 -8.37 3.84 18.11
C ARG A 719 -7.28 3.83 19.20
N MET A 720 -6.47 4.86 19.36
CA MET A 720 -5.45 4.94 20.41
C MET A 720 -6.05 5.42 21.72
N GLU A 721 -6.91 6.43 21.67
CA GLU A 721 -7.64 6.94 22.84
C GLU A 721 -8.50 5.87 23.50
N ILE A 722 -9.01 4.90 22.72
CA ILE A 722 -9.85 3.80 23.23
C ILE A 722 -9.10 2.46 23.34
N GLY A 723 -7.80 2.40 23.03
CA GLY A 723 -6.99 1.18 23.15
C GLY A 723 -7.43 0.02 22.23
N GLY A 724 -7.66 0.28 20.94
CA GLY A 724 -8.13 -0.72 19.96
C GLY A 724 -7.01 -1.43 19.17
N GLY A 725 -7.24 -2.70 18.82
CA GLY A 725 -6.35 -3.50 17.97
C GLY A 725 -4.98 -3.76 18.61
N LYS A 726 -3.89 -3.41 17.93
CA LYS A 726 -2.53 -3.62 18.43
C LYS A 726 -2.08 -2.65 19.54
N TYR A 727 -2.93 -1.69 19.93
CA TYR A 727 -2.64 -0.67 20.96
C TYR A 727 -3.39 -0.91 22.27
N VAL A 728 -4.03 -2.08 22.43
CA VAL A 728 -4.66 -2.47 23.69
C VAL A 728 -3.60 -2.43 24.80
N ALA A 729 -3.90 -1.67 25.85
CA ALA A 729 -3.10 -1.57 27.06
C ALA A 729 -4.02 -1.77 28.27
N SER A 730 -3.48 -2.34 29.33
CA SER A 730 -4.16 -2.65 30.58
C SER A 730 -3.29 -2.21 31.75
N TRP A 731 -3.91 -1.99 32.90
CA TRP A 731 -3.20 -1.88 34.16
C TRP A 731 -2.79 -3.25 34.63
N GLN A 732 -1.56 -3.38 35.11
CA GLN A 732 -0.96 -4.64 35.52
C GLN A 732 -0.46 -4.49 36.95
N PRO A 733 -0.99 -5.28 37.90
CA PRO A 733 -0.45 -5.35 39.24
C PRO A 733 1.04 -5.76 39.25
N ALA A 734 1.80 -5.23 40.20
CA ALA A 734 3.19 -5.63 40.43
C ALA A 734 3.28 -6.78 41.46
N ASP A 735 2.32 -7.70 41.44
CA ASP A 735 2.29 -8.92 42.26
C ASP A 735 2.98 -10.12 41.58
N PHE A 736 3.23 -10.02 40.26
CA PHE A 736 3.84 -11.05 39.42
C PHE A 736 3.00 -12.34 39.27
N ASP A 737 1.70 -12.28 39.52
CA ASP A 737 0.80 -13.43 39.40
C ASP A 737 0.58 -13.85 37.93
N GLU A 738 0.70 -12.90 36.99
CA GLU A 738 0.70 -13.16 35.55
C GLU A 738 2.12 -13.36 34.99
N VAL A 739 2.53 -14.62 34.83
CA VAL A 739 3.86 -15.06 34.37
C VAL A 739 4.31 -14.44 33.01
N GLY A 740 3.38 -13.92 32.21
CA GLY A 740 3.63 -13.38 30.87
C GLY A 740 3.85 -11.87 30.76
N ASN A 741 3.55 -11.06 31.79
CA ASN A 741 3.57 -9.59 31.66
C ASN A 741 4.05 -8.87 32.92
N PRO A 742 5.28 -9.11 33.38
CA PRO A 742 5.81 -8.47 34.59
C PRO A 742 5.96 -6.94 34.44
N PRO A 743 6.02 -6.20 35.56
CA PRO A 743 6.27 -4.78 35.55
C PRO A 743 7.65 -4.44 34.96
N SER A 744 7.82 -3.19 34.55
CA SER A 744 9.09 -2.69 34.04
C SER A 744 10.03 -2.43 35.21
N VAL A 745 11.34 -2.58 34.98
CA VAL A 745 12.37 -2.29 35.99
C VAL A 745 12.21 -0.86 36.50
N VAL A 746 11.97 0.10 35.60
CA VAL A 746 11.78 1.49 35.97
C VAL A 746 10.54 1.70 36.86
N ALA A 747 9.40 1.11 36.49
CA ALA A 747 8.16 1.25 37.27
C ALA A 747 8.31 0.61 38.66
N TYR A 748 8.87 -0.60 38.72
CA TYR A 748 9.06 -1.32 39.98
C TYR A 748 9.98 -0.56 40.95
N HIS A 749 11.19 -0.21 40.52
CA HIS A 749 12.18 0.40 41.40
C HIS A 749 11.76 1.81 41.81
N PHE A 750 11.18 2.61 40.91
CA PHE A 750 10.66 3.93 41.29
C PHE A 750 9.49 3.81 42.28
N ALA A 751 8.49 2.97 41.97
CA ALA A 751 7.30 2.79 42.81
C ALA A 751 7.67 2.29 44.22
N SER A 752 8.65 1.38 44.34
CA SER A 752 9.16 0.86 45.62
C SER A 752 9.70 1.94 46.58
N ARG A 753 10.08 3.11 46.04
CA ARG A 753 10.60 4.23 46.84
C ARG A 753 9.52 5.24 47.19
N VAL A 754 8.60 5.51 46.27
CA VAL A 754 7.54 6.52 46.47
C VAL A 754 6.29 5.96 47.17
N GLN A 755 6.09 4.64 47.17
CA GLN A 755 4.94 4.02 47.81
C GLN A 755 4.98 4.24 49.32
N GLN A 756 3.95 4.91 49.85
CA GLN A 756 3.72 5.07 51.27
C GLN A 756 2.82 3.93 51.80
N PRO A 757 2.89 3.58 53.11
CA PRO A 757 2.01 2.57 53.68
C PRO A 757 0.53 2.87 53.39
N GLY A 758 -0.15 1.91 52.76
CA GLY A 758 -1.58 2.00 52.44
C GLY A 758 -1.96 2.90 51.25
N VAL A 759 -0.98 3.52 50.57
CA VAL A 759 -1.21 4.40 49.42
C VAL A 759 -0.86 3.66 48.12
N PRO A 760 -1.83 3.39 47.23
CA PRO A 760 -1.55 2.84 45.91
C PRO A 760 -0.69 3.74 45.04
N VAL A 761 0.08 3.14 44.12
CA VAL A 761 0.91 3.85 43.14
C VAL A 761 0.61 3.34 41.74
N GLY A 762 0.18 4.23 40.86
CA GLY A 762 0.02 3.97 39.44
C GLY A 762 1.20 4.49 38.64
N ILE A 763 1.84 3.66 37.82
CA ILE A 763 2.92 4.09 36.91
C ILE A 763 2.46 3.96 35.46
N VAL A 764 2.46 5.06 34.71
CA VAL A 764 2.20 5.06 33.27
C VAL A 764 3.53 5.14 32.52
N THR A 765 3.89 4.08 31.79
CA THR A 765 5.20 3.97 31.13
C THR A 765 5.10 4.26 29.63
N LEU A 766 5.72 5.36 29.19
CA LEU A 766 5.71 5.85 27.80
C LEU A 766 7.15 5.98 27.28
N GLY A 767 7.59 5.04 26.43
CA GLY A 767 8.95 5.04 25.89
C GLY A 767 9.01 5.33 24.39
N ALA A 768 9.81 6.31 23.97
CA ALA A 768 10.13 6.59 22.57
C ALA A 768 11.59 7.07 22.40
N GLU A 769 12.13 6.95 21.20
CA GLU A 769 13.53 7.32 20.87
C GLU A 769 13.65 8.73 20.28
N ASN A 770 12.69 9.62 20.58
CA ASN A 770 12.62 10.97 20.00
C ASN A 770 13.01 12.07 21.02
N PRO A 771 13.55 13.21 20.58
CA PRO A 771 13.94 14.31 21.47
C PRO A 771 12.80 14.94 22.26
N PRO A 772 13.07 15.64 23.38
CA PRO A 772 12.05 16.25 24.24
C PRO A 772 11.04 17.14 23.50
N LEU A 773 11.50 17.90 22.48
CA LEU A 773 10.64 18.80 21.69
C LEU A 773 9.43 18.09 21.07
N THR A 774 9.61 16.82 20.72
CA THR A 774 8.54 16.01 20.12
C THR A 774 7.46 15.61 21.13
N TRP A 775 7.73 15.71 22.43
CA TRP A 775 6.81 15.39 23.54
C TRP A 775 6.04 16.60 24.06
N VAL A 776 6.32 17.79 23.52
CA VAL A 776 5.63 19.04 23.88
C VAL A 776 4.25 19.08 23.21
N SER A 777 3.22 19.49 23.97
CA SER A 777 1.88 19.73 23.42
C SER A 777 1.87 20.88 22.40
N TYR A 778 0.83 20.96 21.56
CA TYR A 778 0.69 22.08 20.61
C TYR A 778 0.66 23.44 21.33
N GLU A 779 -0.10 23.56 22.42
CA GLU A 779 -0.16 24.80 23.20
C GLU A 779 1.16 25.13 23.89
N GLY A 780 1.88 24.12 24.38
CA GLY A 780 3.24 24.29 24.91
C GLY A 780 4.19 24.83 23.85
N MET A 781 4.15 24.28 22.64
CA MET A 781 4.94 24.77 21.51
C MET A 781 4.56 26.20 21.12
N ARG A 782 3.27 26.56 21.16
CA ARG A 782 2.79 27.90 20.82
C ARG A 782 3.36 28.98 21.74
N LYS A 783 3.61 28.65 23.01
CA LYS A 783 4.17 29.56 24.04
C LYS A 783 5.70 29.53 24.10
N SER A 784 6.35 28.59 23.43
CA SER A 784 7.81 28.42 23.46
C SER A 784 8.56 29.52 22.69
N THR A 785 9.75 29.87 23.19
CA THR A 785 10.71 30.79 22.55
C THR A 785 11.92 30.00 22.02
N GLY A 786 12.56 30.46 20.95
CA GLY A 786 13.74 29.82 20.37
C GLY A 786 13.44 28.60 19.48
N PHE A 787 12.15 28.30 19.25
CA PHE A 787 11.64 27.24 18.37
C PHE A 787 10.64 27.79 17.35
N GLU A 788 10.83 29.03 16.89
CA GLU A 788 9.91 29.74 16.00
C GLU A 788 9.70 28.97 14.69
N LYS A 789 10.76 28.38 14.13
CA LYS A 789 10.68 27.58 12.90
C LYS A 789 9.81 26.34 13.11
N GLU A 790 10.08 25.57 14.17
CA GLU A 790 9.33 24.34 14.47
C GLU A 790 7.87 24.65 14.80
N ARG A 791 7.60 25.79 15.45
CA ARG A 791 6.25 26.29 15.70
C ARG A 791 5.54 26.68 14.40
N ASP A 792 6.21 27.38 13.49
CA ASP A 792 5.62 27.78 12.20
C ASP A 792 5.36 26.56 11.30
N ASP A 793 6.29 25.61 11.28
CA ASP A 793 6.10 24.31 10.61
C ASP A 793 4.86 23.60 11.17
N LEU A 794 4.65 23.61 12.49
CA LEU A 794 3.48 23.00 13.13
C LEU A 794 2.18 23.77 12.82
N ASN A 795 2.21 25.11 12.86
CA ASN A 795 1.08 25.97 12.57
C ASN A 795 0.48 25.73 11.17
N LEU A 796 1.30 25.31 10.21
CA LEU A 796 0.87 24.93 8.86
C LEU A 796 -0.20 23.81 8.84
N ALA A 797 -0.21 22.93 9.84
CA ALA A 797 -1.20 21.86 9.99
C ALA A 797 -2.55 22.33 10.57
N TYR A 798 -2.64 23.57 11.07
CA TYR A 798 -3.81 24.10 11.77
C TYR A 798 -4.44 25.25 10.96
N PRO A 799 -5.62 25.03 10.33
CA PRO A 799 -6.23 25.98 9.40
C PRO A 799 -6.55 27.36 9.99
N ASN A 800 -6.71 27.42 11.31
CA ASN A 800 -7.01 28.65 12.05
C ASN A 800 -5.78 29.55 12.29
N THR A 801 -4.56 29.12 11.97
CA THR A 801 -3.34 29.91 12.17
C THR A 801 -3.05 30.83 10.98
N ASP A 802 -2.39 31.97 11.24
CA ASP A 802 -1.98 32.89 10.17
C ASP A 802 -0.99 32.28 9.17
N VAL A 803 -0.17 31.32 9.64
CA VAL A 803 0.75 30.57 8.78
C VAL A 803 -0.03 29.74 7.76
N CYS A 804 -1.02 28.96 8.22
CA CYS A 804 -1.85 28.15 7.32
C CYS A 804 -2.72 29.02 6.40
N LYS A 805 -3.25 30.15 6.90
CA LYS A 805 -3.97 31.16 6.09
C LYS A 805 -3.16 31.66 4.92
N LYS A 806 -1.91 32.08 5.17
CA LYS A 806 -0.99 32.50 4.11
C LYS A 806 -0.66 31.35 3.16
N ALA A 807 -0.47 30.14 3.68
CA ALA A 807 -0.16 28.95 2.89
C ALA A 807 -1.31 28.57 1.93
N VAL A 808 -2.57 28.65 2.35
CA VAL A 808 -3.73 28.40 1.47
C VAL A 808 -3.76 29.38 0.29
N VAL A 809 -3.56 30.68 0.55
CA VAL A 809 -3.52 31.70 -0.50
C VAL A 809 -2.37 31.45 -1.47
N ALA A 810 -1.16 31.21 -0.95
CA ALA A 810 0.02 30.93 -1.77
C ALA A 810 -0.13 29.63 -2.58
N TYR A 811 -0.75 28.61 -2.00
CA TYR A 811 -1.00 27.35 -2.67
C TYR A 811 -1.98 27.48 -3.83
N ILE A 812 -3.10 28.19 -3.64
CA ILE A 812 -4.04 28.47 -4.73
C ILE A 812 -3.32 29.14 -5.91
N GLU A 813 -2.49 30.15 -5.66
CA GLU A 813 -1.73 30.81 -6.73
C GLU A 813 -0.70 29.86 -7.38
N THR A 814 -0.06 29.00 -6.60
CA THR A 814 0.87 27.98 -7.11
C THR A 814 0.17 27.02 -8.07
N VAL A 815 -1.02 26.53 -7.72
CA VAL A 815 -1.83 25.65 -8.59
C VAL A 815 -2.27 26.40 -9.85
N LYS A 816 -2.68 27.67 -9.73
CA LYS A 816 -3.00 28.52 -10.90
C LYS A 816 -1.82 28.69 -11.84
N GLN A 817 -0.62 28.94 -11.31
CA GLN A 817 0.61 29.05 -12.10
C GLN A 817 0.96 27.74 -12.79
N TYR A 818 0.85 26.62 -12.08
CA TYR A 818 1.03 25.29 -12.64
C TYR A 818 0.09 25.05 -13.83
N ASN A 819 -1.22 25.29 -13.65
CA ASN A 819 -2.21 25.11 -14.72
C ASN A 819 -1.92 26.00 -15.94
N ARG A 820 -1.55 27.28 -15.73
CA ARG A 820 -1.14 28.18 -16.83
C ARG A 820 0.08 27.67 -17.58
N LYS A 821 1.11 27.19 -16.86
CA LYS A 821 2.35 26.66 -17.47
C LYS A 821 2.08 25.40 -18.28
N VAL A 822 1.32 24.46 -17.71
CA VAL A 822 0.95 23.21 -18.40
C VAL A 822 0.07 23.49 -19.62
N ALA A 823 -0.93 24.37 -19.51
CA ALA A 823 -1.76 24.75 -20.65
C ALA A 823 -0.94 25.33 -21.81
N ALA A 824 -0.03 26.27 -21.51
CA ALA A 824 0.84 26.86 -22.53
C ALA A 824 1.73 25.82 -23.23
N LEU A 825 2.28 24.85 -22.49
CA LEU A 825 3.06 23.76 -23.07
C LEU A 825 2.19 22.88 -23.99
N LEU A 826 1.00 22.48 -23.52
CA LEU A 826 0.08 21.66 -24.29
C LEU A 826 -0.45 22.36 -25.55
N GLU A 827 -0.72 23.66 -25.49
CA GLU A 827 -1.16 24.49 -26.63
C GLU A 827 -0.06 24.66 -27.68
N ALA A 828 1.20 24.79 -27.24
CA ALA A 828 2.37 24.81 -28.12
C ALA A 828 2.80 23.41 -28.61
N GLY A 829 2.09 22.36 -28.19
CA GLY A 829 2.43 20.96 -28.46
C GLY A 829 3.81 20.56 -27.90
N GLU A 830 4.31 21.28 -26.90
CA GLU A 830 5.58 21.04 -26.23
C GLU A 830 5.50 19.86 -25.27
N GLU A 831 6.64 19.19 -25.07
CA GLU A 831 6.74 18.17 -24.03
C GLU A 831 6.56 18.82 -22.65
N ILE A 832 5.78 18.16 -21.79
CA ILE A 832 5.66 18.55 -20.40
C ILE A 832 6.87 18.00 -19.65
N PRO A 833 7.68 18.85 -19.00
CA PRO A 833 8.78 18.40 -18.14
C PRO A 833 8.31 17.37 -17.10
N THR A 834 9.17 16.39 -16.79
CA THR A 834 8.79 15.26 -15.93
C THR A 834 8.27 15.70 -14.57
N GLU A 835 8.85 16.74 -13.99
CA GLU A 835 8.43 17.31 -12.70
C GLU A 835 7.01 17.90 -12.73
N LEU A 836 6.53 18.36 -13.89
CA LEU A 836 5.17 18.86 -14.06
C LEU A 836 4.21 17.74 -14.50
N ALA A 837 4.70 16.77 -15.26
CA ALA A 837 3.92 15.65 -15.76
C ALA A 837 3.59 14.65 -14.64
N ASP A 838 4.55 14.36 -13.76
CA ASP A 838 4.42 13.33 -12.73
C ASP A 838 3.41 13.73 -11.64
N GLN A 839 3.44 14.99 -11.20
CA GLN A 839 2.62 15.46 -10.08
C GLN A 839 2.27 16.94 -10.20
N ALA A 840 1.07 17.28 -9.75
CA ALA A 840 0.66 18.66 -9.50
C ALA A 840 1.26 19.17 -8.18
N PRO A 841 1.30 20.50 -7.94
CA PRO A 841 1.80 21.04 -6.68
C PRO A 841 1.03 20.46 -5.49
N ALA A 842 1.77 19.90 -4.52
CA ALA A 842 1.19 19.45 -3.26
C ALA A 842 0.94 20.65 -2.32
N PHE A 843 -0.10 20.57 -1.49
CA PHE A 843 -0.29 21.54 -0.43
C PHE A 843 0.93 21.48 0.52
N PRO A 844 1.48 22.62 0.97
CA PRO A 844 2.63 22.62 1.88
C PRO A 844 2.31 21.88 3.18
N GLU A 845 3.17 20.93 3.57
CA GLU A 845 3.04 20.16 4.81
C GLU A 845 4.21 20.45 5.76
N PRO A 846 4.03 20.32 7.09
CA PRO A 846 5.12 20.45 8.06
C PRO A 846 6.30 19.56 7.68
N TYR A 847 7.53 20.10 7.76
CA TYR A 847 8.74 19.44 7.27
C TYR A 847 8.91 18.03 7.87
N TYR A 848 8.95 17.03 7.00
CA TYR A 848 9.27 15.65 7.33
C TYR A 848 10.63 15.30 6.74
N ASN A 849 11.66 15.19 7.58
CA ASN A 849 12.96 14.71 7.12
C ASN A 849 12.92 13.17 6.99
N GLN A 850 12.48 12.67 5.84
CA GLN A 850 12.49 11.24 5.54
C GLN A 850 13.90 10.61 5.54
N TRP A 851 14.94 11.45 5.51
CA TRP A 851 16.35 11.07 5.56
C TRP A 851 16.97 11.21 6.95
N ALA A 852 16.29 11.88 7.89
CA ALA A 852 16.73 11.89 9.28
C ALA A 852 16.47 10.50 9.87
N SER A 853 17.51 9.95 10.49
CA SER A 853 17.40 8.69 11.23
C SER A 853 16.43 8.80 12.42
N ARG A 854 16.10 10.04 12.84
CA ARG A 854 15.25 10.42 13.97
C ARG A 854 14.28 11.54 13.57
N THR A 855 13.00 11.43 13.95
CA THR A 855 12.01 12.49 13.67
C THR A 855 12.09 13.57 14.76
N GLU A 856 12.60 14.76 14.43
CA GLU A 856 12.65 15.92 15.35
C GLU A 856 11.41 16.82 15.24
N THR A 857 10.40 16.41 14.47
CA THR A 857 9.15 17.17 14.30
C THR A 857 8.46 17.37 15.64
N ALA A 858 8.27 18.64 16.03
CA ALA A 858 7.63 19.04 17.28
C ALA A 858 6.26 18.37 17.46
N THR A 859 5.89 18.07 18.71
CA THR A 859 4.59 17.49 19.10
C THR A 859 4.29 16.08 18.56
N HIS A 860 5.15 15.51 17.71
CA HIS A 860 4.90 14.21 17.09
C HIS A 860 4.75 13.06 18.10
N THR A 861 5.63 12.99 19.10
CA THR A 861 5.56 11.97 20.15
C THR A 861 4.44 12.27 21.13
N TYR A 862 4.21 13.55 21.47
CA TYR A 862 3.09 13.99 22.31
C TYR A 862 1.76 13.47 21.78
N ASN A 863 1.50 13.70 20.50
CA ASN A 863 0.25 13.35 19.82
C ASN A 863 -0.11 11.86 19.91
N PHE A 864 0.90 11.02 20.10
CA PHE A 864 0.77 9.58 20.07
C PHE A 864 0.92 8.93 21.45
N CYS A 865 1.80 9.46 22.32
CA CYS A 865 2.07 8.91 23.65
C CYS A 865 1.24 9.57 24.75
N ILE A 866 1.04 10.90 24.68
CA ILE A 866 0.47 11.70 25.77
C ILE A 866 -0.96 12.12 25.44
N SER A 867 -1.20 12.69 24.27
CA SER A 867 -2.53 13.18 23.87
C SER A 867 -3.64 12.13 23.99
N PRO A 868 -3.42 10.82 23.72
CA PRO A 868 -4.49 9.83 23.90
C PRO A 868 -4.87 9.55 25.36
N LEU A 869 -4.07 10.04 26.30
CA LEU A 869 -4.25 9.87 27.72
C LEU A 869 -4.83 11.12 28.38
N THR A 870 -4.81 12.28 27.71
CA THR A 870 -5.29 13.54 28.27
C THR A 870 -6.75 13.82 27.86
N PRO A 871 -7.59 14.38 28.77
CA PRO A 871 -7.24 14.90 30.09
C PRO A 871 -6.99 13.79 31.13
N PHE A 872 -5.97 13.98 31.95
CA PHE A 872 -5.61 13.10 33.07
C PHE A 872 -4.84 13.91 34.11
N VAL A 873 -4.85 13.46 35.35
CA VAL A 873 -4.15 14.13 36.46
C VAL A 873 -3.12 13.20 37.06
N VAL A 874 -2.01 13.77 37.51
CA VAL A 874 -0.79 13.06 37.88
C VAL A 874 -0.13 13.72 39.08
N ARG A 875 0.53 12.90 39.91
CA ARG A 875 1.40 13.34 40.99
C ARG A 875 2.69 13.96 40.45
N GLY A 876 3.18 13.50 39.31
CA GLY A 876 4.34 14.05 38.64
C GLY A 876 4.76 13.28 37.40
N VAL A 877 5.75 13.83 36.69
CA VAL A 877 6.26 13.32 35.42
C VAL A 877 7.77 13.17 35.50
N THR A 878 8.28 12.06 34.97
CA THR A 878 9.72 11.81 34.88
C THR A 878 10.20 11.83 33.43
N TRP A 879 11.43 12.29 33.21
CA TRP A 879 12.15 12.19 31.94
C TRP A 879 13.46 11.43 32.10
N ILE A 880 13.57 10.25 31.47
CA ILE A 880 14.76 9.40 31.49
C ILE A 880 15.26 9.24 30.05
N PRO A 881 16.28 10.00 29.62
CA PRO A 881 16.76 9.96 28.24
C PRO A 881 17.57 8.69 27.96
N GLY A 882 17.49 8.20 26.73
CA GLY A 882 18.49 7.33 26.13
C GLY A 882 19.31 8.11 25.10
N LYS A 883 20.32 7.46 24.51
CA LYS A 883 21.20 8.08 23.50
C LYS A 883 20.44 8.75 22.36
N ASP A 884 19.33 8.16 21.92
CA ASP A 884 18.54 8.68 20.80
C ASP A 884 17.69 9.91 21.16
N ASN A 885 17.34 10.07 22.44
CA ASN A 885 16.55 11.22 22.90
C ASN A 885 17.35 12.53 22.92
N ILE A 886 18.67 12.50 22.70
CA ILE A 886 19.48 13.71 22.64
C ILE A 886 19.20 14.52 21.38
N GLY A 887 18.75 13.86 20.30
CA GLY A 887 18.58 14.51 18.99
C GLY A 887 19.85 14.51 18.15
N GLU A 888 19.74 15.06 16.95
CA GLU A 888 20.84 15.29 16.01
C GLU A 888 21.59 16.57 16.38
N ASP A 889 20.87 17.60 16.86
CA ASP A 889 21.45 18.83 17.41
C ASP A 889 21.43 18.82 18.95
N VAL A 890 22.57 18.48 19.54
CA VAL A 890 22.75 18.40 21.00
C VAL A 890 22.43 19.73 21.69
N SER A 891 22.67 20.87 21.03
CA SER A 891 22.43 22.19 21.62
C SER A 891 20.94 22.45 21.89
N LYS A 892 20.06 21.78 21.14
CA LYS A 892 18.60 21.87 21.31
C LYS A 892 18.05 21.00 22.44
N TYR A 893 18.81 20.03 22.95
CA TYR A 893 18.29 19.08 23.95
C TYR A 893 17.77 19.79 25.20
N SER A 894 18.58 20.63 25.82
CA SER A 894 18.25 21.26 27.10
C SER A 894 17.12 22.30 26.97
N PRO A 895 17.15 23.23 25.99
CA PRO A 895 16.02 24.11 25.73
C PRO A 895 14.73 23.34 25.41
N SER A 896 14.81 22.23 24.69
CA SER A 896 13.63 21.40 24.39
C SER A 896 13.06 20.73 25.64
N LEU A 897 13.92 20.31 26.57
CA LEU A 897 13.51 19.69 27.83
C LEU A 897 12.87 20.72 28.77
N GLU A 898 13.37 21.95 28.78
CA GLU A 898 12.76 23.09 29.49
C GLU A 898 11.35 23.37 28.97
N VAL A 899 11.18 23.45 27.64
CA VAL A 899 9.86 23.64 27.01
C VAL A 899 8.93 22.47 27.32
N TYR A 900 9.43 21.23 27.30
CA TYR A 900 8.65 20.06 27.67
C TYR A 900 8.14 20.16 29.11
N ALA A 901 9.02 20.43 30.07
CA ALA A 901 8.67 20.59 31.48
C ALA A 901 7.66 21.73 31.70
N ALA A 902 7.87 22.89 31.07
CA ALA A 902 6.97 24.04 31.15
C ALA A 902 5.57 23.74 30.59
N SER A 903 5.45 22.82 29.61
CA SER A 903 4.17 22.44 29.01
C SER A 903 3.30 21.49 29.86
N LEU A 904 3.85 20.91 30.93
CA LEU A 904 3.18 19.83 31.67
C LEU A 904 1.95 20.30 32.45
N ALA A 905 2.02 21.48 33.08
CA ALA A 905 0.91 22.08 33.82
C ALA A 905 -0.35 22.19 32.95
N GLU A 906 -0.18 22.75 31.74
CA GLU A 906 -1.26 22.84 30.75
C GLU A 906 -1.70 21.47 30.22
N THR A 907 -0.75 20.56 29.96
CA THR A 907 -1.03 19.23 29.43
C THR A 907 -1.94 18.41 30.35
N TYR A 908 -1.73 18.50 31.67
CA TYR A 908 -2.50 17.74 32.67
C TYR A 908 -3.57 18.60 33.39
N GLY A 909 -3.73 19.87 33.02
CA GLY A 909 -4.71 20.77 33.62
C GLY A 909 -4.49 21.04 35.11
N GLN A 910 -3.23 21.12 35.54
CA GLN A 910 -2.80 21.32 36.93
C GLN A 910 -2.03 22.62 37.06
N GLU A 911 -2.13 23.31 38.20
CA GLU A 911 -1.34 24.53 38.47
C GLU A 911 0.17 24.26 38.40
N GLN A 912 0.59 23.13 38.96
CA GLN A 912 1.97 22.65 38.90
C GLN A 912 1.99 21.13 38.73
N VAL A 913 2.99 20.65 37.99
CA VAL A 913 3.27 19.23 37.81
C VAL A 913 4.73 18.99 38.18
N PRO A 914 5.02 18.31 39.30
CA PRO A 914 6.39 17.97 39.67
C PRO A 914 7.12 17.26 38.52
N PHE A 915 8.27 17.80 38.15
CA PHE A 915 9.10 17.26 37.08
C PHE A 915 10.42 16.73 37.63
N LEU A 916 10.76 15.51 37.22
CA LEU A 916 11.98 14.83 37.63
C LEU A 916 12.71 14.36 36.38
N TYR A 917 14.02 14.54 36.31
CA TYR A 917 14.75 14.11 35.11
C TYR A 917 16.14 13.57 35.40
N ALA A 918 16.57 12.64 34.55
CA ALA A 918 17.96 12.20 34.50
C ALA A 918 18.70 12.97 33.41
N GLN A 919 19.88 13.49 33.76
CA GLN A 919 20.71 14.34 32.91
C GLN A 919 22.03 13.64 32.59
N PRO A 920 22.34 13.40 31.30
CA PRO A 920 23.67 12.97 30.90
C PRO A 920 24.71 14.04 31.27
N ALA A 921 25.84 13.61 31.81
CA ALA A 921 26.97 14.47 32.06
C ALA A 921 27.63 14.93 30.75
N ALA A 922 28.27 16.11 30.77
CA ALA A 922 29.04 16.60 29.62
C ALA A 922 30.21 15.69 29.24
N SER A 923 30.69 14.84 30.17
CA SER A 923 31.67 13.78 29.88
C SER A 923 31.10 12.64 29.03
N LEU A 924 29.78 12.46 29.00
CA LEU A 924 29.10 11.43 28.24
C LEU A 924 28.57 11.95 26.88
N VAL A 925 28.10 13.19 26.86
CA VAL A 925 27.57 13.86 25.66
C VAL A 925 28.22 15.23 25.53
N GLU A 926 29.16 15.35 24.60
CA GLU A 926 29.87 16.60 24.33
C GLU A 926 28.88 17.69 23.86
N GLY A 927 29.02 18.91 24.41
CA GLY A 927 28.18 20.05 24.05
C GLY A 927 26.78 20.05 24.67
N ILE A 928 26.44 19.08 25.55
CA ILE A 928 25.14 19.05 26.21
C ILE A 928 25.00 20.21 27.22
N GLY A 929 23.98 21.04 27.04
CA GLY A 929 23.64 22.11 27.99
C GLY A 929 23.06 21.58 29.30
N THR A 930 22.98 22.41 30.33
CA THR A 930 22.27 22.06 31.58
C THR A 930 20.88 22.73 31.60
N PRO A 931 19.78 21.95 31.59
CA PRO A 931 18.43 22.50 31.62
C PRO A 931 18.17 23.35 32.88
N GLN A 932 17.57 24.53 32.70
CA GLN A 932 17.11 25.40 33.78
C GLN A 932 15.61 25.20 34.01
N ILE A 933 15.26 24.28 34.93
CA ILE A 933 13.87 23.93 35.23
C ILE A 933 13.61 24.14 36.73
N ASP A 934 12.87 25.19 37.04
CA ASP A 934 12.58 25.58 38.42
C ASP A 934 11.84 24.48 39.18
N GLY A 935 12.31 24.19 40.40
CA GLY A 935 11.71 23.18 41.29
C GLY A 935 11.89 21.72 40.85
N ALA A 936 12.51 21.44 39.70
CA ALA A 936 12.72 20.08 39.22
C ALA A 936 13.75 19.33 40.07
N LEU A 937 13.53 18.01 40.26
CA LEU A 937 14.57 17.13 40.78
C LEU A 937 15.40 16.63 39.59
N SER A 938 16.73 16.75 39.65
CA SER A 938 17.61 16.18 38.64
C SER A 938 18.63 15.23 39.25
N ILE A 939 18.96 14.18 38.51
CA ILE A 939 20.11 13.32 38.79
C ILE A 939 21.03 13.32 37.59
N LYS A 940 22.34 13.22 37.83
CA LYS A 940 23.35 13.15 36.76
C LYS A 940 23.89 11.74 36.61
N PHE A 941 24.17 11.34 35.38
CA PHE A 941 24.85 10.08 35.08
C PHE A 941 25.94 10.30 34.02
N ASP A 942 27.04 9.56 34.12
CA ASP A 942 28.22 9.70 33.28
C ASP A 942 28.41 8.52 32.30
N GLN A 943 27.53 7.51 32.34
CA GLN A 943 27.49 6.40 31.40
C GLN A 943 26.04 6.02 31.04
N TRP A 944 25.78 5.67 29.78
CA TRP A 944 24.48 5.14 29.36
C TRP A 944 24.20 3.83 30.10
N PRO A 945 23.18 3.77 30.96
CA PRO A 945 23.01 2.64 31.84
C PRO A 945 22.49 1.42 31.08
N LYS A 946 23.07 0.24 31.36
CA LYS A 946 22.54 -1.04 30.84
C LYS A 946 21.19 -1.40 31.45
N SER A 947 20.90 -0.89 32.65
CA SER A 947 19.66 -1.08 33.39
C SER A 947 19.18 0.25 33.97
N LEU A 948 17.88 0.53 33.91
CA LEU A 948 17.31 1.74 34.51
C LEU A 948 17.13 1.67 36.04
N GLU A 949 17.48 0.56 36.69
CA GLU A 949 17.30 0.35 38.13
C GLU A 949 17.88 1.48 39.00
N VAL A 950 19.14 1.86 38.75
CA VAL A 950 19.84 2.87 39.57
C VAL A 950 19.18 4.24 39.40
N ILE A 951 18.92 4.64 38.16
CA ILE A 951 18.25 5.90 37.83
C ILE A 951 16.86 5.94 38.45
N ALA A 952 16.06 4.89 38.28
CA ALA A 952 14.71 4.79 38.82
C ALA A 952 14.70 4.85 40.36
N THR A 953 15.65 4.18 41.00
CA THR A 953 15.82 4.21 42.46
C THR A 953 16.17 5.61 42.96
N GLN A 954 17.13 6.29 42.33
CA GLN A 954 17.55 7.63 42.76
C GLN A 954 16.44 8.66 42.55
N LEU A 955 15.77 8.65 41.40
CA LEU A 955 14.62 9.52 41.14
C LEU A 955 13.48 9.23 42.12
N GLY A 956 13.20 7.96 42.40
CA GLY A 956 12.16 7.56 43.35
C GLY A 956 12.47 7.98 44.79
N THR A 957 13.72 7.86 45.24
CA THR A 957 14.14 8.31 46.57
C THR A 957 14.01 9.84 46.70
N GLY A 958 14.51 10.60 45.73
CA GLY A 958 14.38 12.07 45.77
C GLY A 958 12.93 12.53 45.63
N ALA A 959 12.09 11.80 44.89
CA ALA A 959 10.65 12.02 44.89
C ALA A 959 10.05 11.80 46.29
N ALA A 960 10.35 10.65 46.92
CA ALA A 960 9.84 10.31 48.24
C ALA A 960 10.25 11.31 49.33
N GLU A 961 11.46 11.87 49.23
CA GLU A 961 11.93 12.95 50.12
C GLU A 961 11.16 14.24 49.93
N LYS A 962 10.84 14.62 48.68
CA LYS A 962 9.99 15.79 48.39
C LYS A 962 8.51 15.59 48.77
N LEU A 963 8.06 14.34 48.93
CA LEU A 963 6.69 14.01 49.34
C LEU A 963 6.49 14.02 50.86
N LYS A 964 7.59 13.96 51.64
CA LYS A 964 7.60 14.09 53.10
C LYS A 964 7.71 15.55 53.47
#